data_AF-A0A494SY62-F1
#
_entry.id   AF-A0A494SY62-F1
#
_cell.length_a   1.000
_cell.length_b   1.000
_cell.length_c   1.000
_cell.angle_alpha   90.00
_cell.angle_beta   90.00
_cell.angle_gamma   90.00
#
_symmetry.space_group_name_H-M   'P 1'
#
loop_
_entity.id
_entity.type
_entity.pdbx_description
1 polymer ?
#
loop_
_entity_poly.entity_id
_entity_poly.type
_entity_poly.pdbx_seq_one_letter_code
_entity_poly.pdbx_strand_id
1 'polypeptide(L)'
;MAAEQSVLGGMLLSKDAIADVLEVLRPGDFYRPAHQSVYDAILDLYSRGEPADPVTVSAELDRRGDLKRIGGPPYLITLTQTVPTAANAGYYAEIVAEKSILRRLVQAGTRIVQFGYAGSDGQDVAEVVDRAQAEVYEVTERRTSEDFLPLEELLQPTMDEIDSIASRGGISLGVPTGFAELDEITNGLHPGQMIIVAARPGVGKALALDTPLPTPDGWTTMGEVAVGDHLIDAHGMPTRVVAATDVMIDRPCYEVEFSDGTVIVADAQHQWLTTRCDESAVSTTENLAASEGHSVCNVAALQFPEADLPVPAYVTGVALGGGLEGADCAIAARIEVQFDAIPRLYLRSSEAQRRDLLAGLLDACGRIGADGSIAVPALDGLPELVVGLGMVWTGSSILTDDSIFTIDQKRLLHKELRVGADSATDRRIVAVRQVASVPVRCVEVDNAEHLYLASESMVPTHNSTLSMDFMRSCSIKHGMPSVIFSLEMSRTEIVMRLLSAEAKIKLGDMRSGKMTDDDWTRLARRMSEISEAPLFVDDSPNLTMMEIRAKARRLKQRNGLKLIVVDYLQLMSSGKKVESRQQEVSDFSRQLKLLAKELECPVVAVCQLNRGPEQRTDKKPMVSDLRESGSLEQDADMVILLHRPDAIERDDPRGGEADLILGKHRNGPTATITVAHQLHLSRFVDMARG
;
A
#
# COMPACT_ATOMS: atom_id res chain seq x y z
N MET A 1 34.03 7.24 24.18
CA MET A 1 34.64 7.95 23.03
C MET A 1 34.59 7.10 21.77
N ALA A 2 35.26 5.94 21.71
CA ALA A 2 35.17 5.04 20.54
C ALA A 2 33.71 4.66 20.19
N ALA A 3 32.89 4.31 21.20
CA ALA A 3 31.47 3.99 20.98
C ALA A 3 30.67 5.14 20.32
N GLU A 4 30.88 6.41 20.73
CA GLU A 4 30.20 7.55 20.10
C GLU A 4 30.60 7.73 18.63
N GLN A 5 31.89 7.55 18.34
CA GLN A 5 32.39 7.60 16.96
C GLN A 5 31.82 6.45 16.14
N SER A 6 31.68 5.26 16.75
CA SER A 6 31.12 4.10 16.09
C SER A 6 29.62 4.23 15.81
N VAL A 7 28.86 4.88 16.69
CA VAL A 7 27.45 5.21 16.46
C VAL A 7 27.31 6.15 15.26
N LEU A 8 28.01 7.30 15.29
CA LEU A 8 27.92 8.29 14.21
C LEU A 8 28.44 7.75 12.88
N GLY A 9 29.52 6.98 12.88
CA GLY A 9 30.02 6.33 11.68
C GLY A 9 29.02 5.31 11.12
N GLY A 10 28.29 4.57 11.97
CA GLY A 10 27.31 3.58 11.55
C GLY A 10 26.11 4.26 10.89
N MET A 11 25.66 5.37 11.48
CA MET A 11 24.61 6.23 10.93
C MET A 11 24.99 6.85 9.58
N LEU A 12 26.27 7.23 9.38
CA LEU A 12 26.76 7.76 8.10
C LEU A 12 26.91 6.70 6.99
N LEU A 13 26.94 5.41 7.36
CA LEU A 13 27.11 4.29 6.43
C LEU A 13 25.79 3.63 6.03
N SER A 14 24.79 3.62 6.91
CA SER A 14 23.51 2.95 6.67
C SER A 14 22.33 3.75 7.21
N LYS A 15 21.28 3.84 6.38
CA LYS A 15 19.99 4.45 6.74
C LYS A 15 19.29 3.68 7.86
N ASP A 16 19.42 2.35 7.89
CA ASP A 16 18.78 1.50 8.90
C ASP A 16 19.41 1.71 10.28
N ALA A 17 20.74 1.91 10.32
CA ALA A 17 21.46 2.23 11.54
C ALA A 17 21.00 3.56 12.17
N ILE A 18 20.53 4.53 11.36
CA ILE A 18 19.95 5.79 11.87
C ILE A 18 18.66 5.50 12.64
N ALA A 19 17.80 4.60 12.11
CA ALA A 19 16.54 4.24 12.74
C ALA A 19 16.76 3.57 14.10
N ASP A 20 17.66 2.59 14.16
CA ASP A 20 17.98 1.86 15.39
C ASP A 20 18.55 2.79 16.49
N VAL A 21 19.44 3.70 16.11
CA VAL A 21 20.09 4.62 17.06
C VAL A 21 19.11 5.68 17.58
N LEU A 22 18.18 6.14 16.76
CA LEU A 22 17.18 7.16 17.12
C LEU A 22 16.23 6.69 18.23
N GLU A 23 15.97 5.39 18.33
CA GLU A 23 15.15 4.83 19.41
C GLU A 23 15.84 4.93 20.78
N VAL A 24 17.17 4.87 20.80
CA VAL A 24 17.97 4.74 22.03
C VAL A 24 18.56 6.07 22.49
N LEU A 25 19.01 6.93 21.57
CA LEU A 25 19.79 8.13 21.91
C LEU A 25 19.04 9.44 21.64
N ARG A 26 19.46 10.48 22.38
CA ARG A 26 19.12 11.89 22.16
C ARG A 26 20.39 12.71 21.95
N PRO A 27 20.31 13.91 21.35
CA PRO A 27 21.49 14.75 21.10
C PRO A 27 22.32 15.02 22.37
N GLY A 28 21.67 15.24 23.51
CA GLY A 28 22.35 15.47 24.80
C GLY A 28 23.12 14.28 25.37
N ASP A 29 23.01 13.09 24.77
CA ASP A 29 23.66 11.87 25.27
C ASP A 29 25.12 11.71 24.83
N PHE A 30 25.57 12.48 23.84
CA PHE A 30 26.97 12.48 23.45
C PHE A 30 27.80 13.36 24.38
N TYR A 31 28.98 12.87 24.78
CA TYR A 31 29.89 13.62 25.65
C TYR A 31 30.53 14.80 24.93
N ARG A 32 30.85 14.66 23.64
CA ARG A 32 31.48 15.74 22.85
C ARG A 32 30.41 16.59 22.17
N PRO A 33 30.41 17.93 22.35
CA PRO A 33 29.51 18.82 21.62
C PRO A 33 29.60 18.66 20.10
N ALA A 34 30.80 18.38 19.58
CA ALA A 34 30.99 18.10 18.16
C ALA A 34 30.17 16.89 17.67
N HIS A 35 30.05 15.83 18.48
CA HIS A 35 29.25 14.65 18.13
C HIS A 35 27.75 14.95 18.19
N GLN A 36 27.32 15.79 19.13
CA GLN A 36 25.93 16.27 19.21
C GLN A 36 25.54 16.98 17.91
N SER A 37 26.39 17.90 17.44
CA SER A 37 26.15 18.65 16.20
C SER A 37 26.08 17.75 14.96
N VAL A 38 26.95 16.74 14.87
CA VAL A 38 26.91 15.74 13.78
C VAL A 38 25.63 14.92 13.84
N TYR A 39 25.24 14.45 15.02
CA TYR A 39 24.00 13.70 15.23
C TYR A 39 22.76 14.49 14.79
N ASP A 40 22.66 15.76 15.21
CA ASP A 40 21.55 16.64 14.83
C ASP A 40 21.47 16.85 13.31
N ALA A 41 22.62 17.04 12.65
CA ALA A 41 22.68 17.19 11.19
C ALA A 41 22.21 15.92 10.45
N ILE A 42 22.59 14.74 10.94
CA ILE A 42 22.15 13.45 10.38
C ILE A 42 20.63 13.29 10.51
N LEU A 43 20.07 13.58 11.69
CA LEU A 43 18.62 13.48 11.92
C LEU A 43 17.82 14.43 11.03
N ASP A 44 18.33 15.65 10.81
CA ASP A 44 17.65 16.62 9.95
C ASP A 44 17.65 16.24 8.48
N LEU A 45 18.74 15.67 7.95
CA LEU A 45 18.79 15.09 6.59
C LEU A 45 17.84 13.90 6.47
N TYR A 46 17.90 12.96 7.42
CA TYR A 46 17.03 11.79 7.46
C TYR A 46 15.54 12.17 7.47
N SER A 47 15.17 13.21 8.23
CA SER A 47 13.78 13.69 8.29
C SER A 47 13.28 14.23 6.94
N ARG A 48 14.16 14.77 6.09
CA ARG A 48 13.85 15.27 4.75
C ARG A 48 13.80 14.16 3.69
N GLY A 49 14.14 12.92 4.06
CA GLY A 49 14.32 11.82 3.11
C GLY A 49 15.62 11.96 2.29
N GLU A 50 16.52 12.87 2.67
CA GLU A 50 17.83 13.01 2.05
C GLU A 50 18.79 11.97 2.65
N PRO A 51 19.67 11.37 1.84
CA PRO A 51 20.69 10.45 2.36
C PRO A 51 21.62 11.20 3.32
N ALA A 52 21.93 10.61 4.47
CA ALA A 52 22.85 11.17 5.45
C ALA A 52 24.23 10.50 5.32
N ASP A 53 24.99 10.93 4.32
CA ASP A 53 26.36 10.51 4.07
C ASP A 53 27.38 11.61 4.47
N PRO A 54 28.70 11.34 4.49
CA PRO A 54 29.69 12.36 4.87
C PRO A 54 29.65 13.65 4.04
N VAL A 55 29.16 13.61 2.80
CA VAL A 55 29.13 14.77 1.89
C VAL A 55 27.94 15.67 2.24
N THR A 56 26.75 15.08 2.29
CA THR A 56 25.49 15.74 2.65
C THR A 56 25.51 16.29 4.07
N VAL A 57 26.02 15.52 5.03
CA VAL A 57 26.20 15.96 6.43
C VAL A 57 27.22 17.09 6.52
N SER A 58 28.31 17.05 5.74
CA SER A 58 29.26 18.16 5.68
C SER A 58 28.61 19.44 5.16
N ALA A 59 27.80 19.35 4.10
CA ALA A 59 27.10 20.50 3.53
C ALA A 59 26.08 21.10 4.52
N GLU A 60 25.36 20.24 5.24
CA GLU A 60 24.40 20.68 6.27
C GLU A 60 25.10 21.35 7.46
N LEU A 61 26.22 20.80 7.93
CA LEU A 61 27.02 21.39 9.00
C LEU A 61 27.69 22.71 8.59
N ASP A 62 28.05 22.87 7.32
CA ASP A 62 28.58 24.14 6.81
C ASP A 62 27.50 25.23 6.78
N ARG A 63 26.28 24.86 6.35
CA ARG A 63 25.11 25.75 6.38
C ARG A 63 24.79 26.24 7.79
N ARG A 64 25.02 25.41 8.82
CA ARG A 64 24.86 25.76 10.24
C ARG A 64 26.03 26.55 10.83
N GLY A 65 27.17 26.59 10.14
CA GLY A 65 28.41 27.20 10.64
C GLY A 65 29.16 26.36 11.67
N ASP A 66 28.76 25.10 11.90
CA ASP A 66 29.37 24.21 12.89
C ASP A 66 30.46 23.30 12.31
N LEU A 67 30.61 23.23 10.97
CA LEU A 67 31.58 22.36 10.29
C LEU A 67 33.03 22.56 10.79
N LYS A 68 33.43 23.80 11.05
CA LYS A 68 34.77 24.10 11.59
C LYS A 68 34.94 23.60 13.03
N ARG A 69 33.87 23.60 13.84
CA ARG A 69 33.89 23.21 15.26
C ARG A 69 34.02 21.69 15.43
N ILE A 70 33.55 20.92 14.45
CA ILE A 70 33.66 19.45 14.48
C ILE A 70 35.01 18.91 13.96
N GLY A 71 35.89 19.78 13.44
CA GLY A 71 37.17 19.37 12.83
C GLY A 71 37.14 19.29 11.29
N GLY A 72 36.07 19.80 10.66
CA GLY A 72 35.93 19.86 9.20
C GLY A 72 35.52 18.54 8.54
N PRO A 73 35.39 18.54 7.19
CA PRO A 73 35.00 17.36 6.42
C PRO A 73 35.84 16.09 6.68
N PRO A 74 37.18 16.16 6.87
CA PRO A 74 38.00 14.98 7.15
C PRO A 74 37.59 14.21 8.40
N TYR A 75 36.96 14.88 9.38
CA TYR A 75 36.51 14.22 10.59
C TYR A 75 35.36 13.25 10.32
N LEU A 76 34.41 13.61 9.46
CA LEU A 76 33.28 12.74 9.07
C LEU A 76 33.77 11.46 8.39
N ILE A 77 34.79 11.58 7.54
CA ILE A 77 35.44 10.42 6.90
C ILE A 77 36.08 9.52 7.96
N THR A 78 36.76 10.12 8.95
CA THR A 78 37.36 9.36 10.06
C THR A 78 36.30 8.60 10.87
N LEU A 79 35.11 9.17 11.08
CA LEU A 79 34.00 8.49 11.77
C LEU A 79 33.56 7.24 11.01
N THR A 80 33.40 7.32 9.68
CA THR A 80 33.03 6.15 8.86
C THR A 80 34.08 5.04 8.91
N GLN A 81 35.37 5.39 8.98
CA GLN A 81 36.46 4.41 9.06
C GLN A 81 36.62 3.77 10.44
N THR A 82 36.07 4.38 11.49
CA THR A 82 36.17 3.88 12.87
C THR A 82 35.19 2.73 13.13
N VAL A 83 34.19 2.53 12.25
CA VAL A 83 33.13 1.54 12.42
C VAL A 83 33.49 0.23 11.74
N PRO A 84 33.55 -0.90 12.48
CA PRO A 84 33.75 -2.20 11.87
C PRO A 84 32.59 -2.62 10.97
N THR A 85 31.34 -2.40 11.43
CA THR A 85 30.10 -2.73 10.70
C THR A 85 28.96 -1.81 11.14
N ALA A 86 28.17 -1.32 10.18
CA ALA A 86 27.01 -0.46 10.46
C ALA A 86 25.89 -1.19 11.23
N ALA A 87 25.78 -2.51 11.08
CA ALA A 87 24.76 -3.33 11.74
C ALA A 87 24.83 -3.31 13.28
N ASN A 88 25.99 -2.96 13.85
CA ASN A 88 26.19 -2.93 15.30
C ASN A 88 25.96 -1.53 15.92
N ALA A 89 25.46 -0.57 15.14
CA ALA A 89 25.24 0.80 15.62
C ALA A 89 24.30 0.87 16.84
N GLY A 90 23.23 0.06 16.85
CA GLY A 90 22.31 -0.04 17.98
C GLY A 90 23.00 -0.49 19.28
N TYR A 91 23.88 -1.50 19.21
CA TYR A 91 24.65 -1.96 20.37
C TYR A 91 25.59 -0.87 20.92
N TYR A 92 26.27 -0.14 20.04
CA TYR A 92 27.11 0.99 20.48
C TYR A 92 26.28 2.14 21.05
N ALA A 93 25.04 2.33 20.58
CA ALA A 93 24.13 3.34 21.09
C ALA A 93 23.73 3.06 22.54
N GLU A 94 23.46 1.80 22.89
CA GLU A 94 23.20 1.40 24.28
C GLU A 94 24.37 1.74 25.22
N ILE A 95 25.61 1.47 24.78
CA ILE A 95 26.81 1.82 25.54
C ILE A 95 26.90 3.34 25.78
N VAL A 96 26.59 4.16 24.76
CA VAL A 96 26.58 5.62 24.90
C VAL A 96 25.48 6.08 25.86
N ALA A 97 24.29 5.47 25.79
CA ALA A 97 23.16 5.76 26.67
C ALA A 97 23.51 5.46 28.14
N GLU A 98 24.07 4.29 28.43
CA GLU A 98 24.53 3.91 29.77
C GLU A 98 25.56 4.92 30.32
N LYS A 99 26.54 5.31 29.49
CA LYS A 99 27.54 6.30 29.89
C LYS A 99 26.93 7.69 30.10
N SER A 100 25.90 8.06 29.34
CA SER A 100 25.15 9.31 29.55
C SER A 100 24.45 9.33 30.92
N ILE A 101 23.78 8.22 31.29
CA ILE A 101 23.13 8.08 32.60
C ILE A 101 24.15 8.23 33.73
N LEU A 102 25.29 7.54 33.65
CA LEU A 102 26.34 7.66 34.67
C LEU A 102 26.87 9.09 34.80
N ARG A 103 26.99 9.84 33.69
CA ARG A 103 27.41 11.25 33.75
C ARG A 103 26.35 12.15 34.40
N ARG A 104 25.08 11.96 34.07
CA ARG A 104 23.96 12.69 34.70
C ARG A 104 23.92 12.42 36.21
N LEU A 105 24.14 11.17 36.62
CA LEU A 105 24.24 10.80 38.03
C LEU A 105 25.38 11.53 38.76
N VAL A 106 26.57 11.62 38.12
CA VAL A 106 27.70 12.38 38.69
C VAL A 106 27.39 13.88 38.80
N GLN A 107 26.70 14.44 37.81
CA GLN A 107 26.28 15.85 37.84
C GLN A 107 25.25 16.11 38.95
N ALA A 108 24.23 15.27 39.06
CA ALA A 108 23.26 15.33 40.15
C ALA A 108 23.95 15.19 41.51
N GLY A 109 24.85 14.22 41.68
CA GLY A 109 25.65 14.08 42.90
C GLY A 109 26.46 15.33 43.24
N THR A 110 27.06 15.98 42.24
CA THR A 110 27.80 17.24 42.43
C THR A 110 26.88 18.37 42.87
N ARG A 111 25.68 18.49 42.28
CA ARG A 111 24.68 19.50 42.68
C ARG A 111 24.14 19.26 44.07
N ILE A 112 23.89 18.00 44.44
CA ILE A 112 23.47 17.62 45.79
C ILE A 112 24.53 18.00 46.82
N VAL A 113 25.82 17.77 46.52
CA VAL A 113 26.93 18.23 47.37
C VAL A 113 26.95 19.76 47.48
N GLN A 114 26.72 20.48 46.38
CA GLN A 114 26.62 21.95 46.39
C GLN A 114 25.44 22.44 47.24
N PHE A 115 24.28 21.78 47.17
CA PHE A 115 23.13 22.08 48.02
C PHE A 115 23.46 21.89 49.49
N GLY A 116 24.21 20.84 49.84
CA GLY A 116 24.68 20.60 51.20
C GLY A 116 25.58 21.71 51.76
N TYR A 117 26.44 22.31 50.94
CA TYR A 117 27.26 23.47 51.34
C TYR A 117 26.48 24.80 51.37
N ALA A 118 25.49 24.97 50.49
CA ALA A 118 24.64 26.16 50.46
C ALA A 118 23.64 26.21 51.63
N GLY A 119 23.21 25.06 52.14
CA GLY A 119 22.33 24.94 53.30
C GLY A 119 22.94 25.45 54.62
N SER A 120 24.25 25.69 54.68
CA SER A 120 24.92 26.30 55.86
C SER A 120 24.54 27.77 56.10
N ASP A 121 23.96 28.45 55.10
CA ASP A 121 23.67 29.90 55.13
C ASP A 121 22.20 30.21 55.49
N GLY A 122 21.54 29.37 56.30
CA GLY A 122 20.23 29.66 56.88
C GLY A 122 19.01 29.30 56.00
N GLN A 123 19.20 28.44 54.98
CA GLN A 123 18.09 27.84 54.24
C GLN A 123 17.42 26.71 55.06
N ASP A 124 16.13 26.48 54.83
CA ASP A 124 15.41 25.37 55.44
C ASP A 124 16.01 24.04 54.95
N VAL A 125 16.41 23.18 55.88
CA VAL A 125 16.99 21.87 55.60
C VAL A 125 16.00 21.00 54.81
N ALA A 126 14.69 21.18 55.00
CA ALA A 126 13.66 20.47 54.25
C ALA A 126 13.71 20.80 52.75
N GLU A 127 13.83 22.08 52.39
CA GLU A 127 13.88 22.53 50.99
C GLU A 127 15.15 22.03 50.27
N VAL A 128 16.28 21.96 51.00
CA VAL A 128 17.54 21.40 50.49
C VAL A 128 17.41 19.90 50.19
N VAL A 129 16.71 19.15 51.05
CA VAL A 129 16.46 17.72 50.86
C VAL A 129 15.52 17.47 49.68
N ASP A 130 14.43 18.25 49.55
CA ASP A 130 13.48 18.11 48.44
C ASP A 130 14.16 18.39 47.09
N ARG A 131 15.00 19.42 47.01
CA ARG A 131 15.80 19.72 45.81
C ARG A 131 16.80 18.63 45.47
N ALA A 132 17.42 18.03 46.49
CA ALA A 132 18.33 16.89 46.29
C ALA A 132 17.57 15.66 45.78
N GLN A 133 16.36 15.39 46.29
CA GLN A 133 15.51 14.30 45.81
C GLN A 133 15.09 14.51 44.36
N ALA A 134 14.70 15.73 43.97
CA ALA A 134 14.35 16.07 42.60
C ALA A 134 15.52 15.81 41.61
N GLU A 135 16.73 16.23 41.97
CA GLU A 135 17.94 15.99 41.14
C GLU A 135 18.27 14.50 40.97
N VAL A 136 18.04 13.66 41.99
CA VAL A 136 18.19 12.20 41.85
C VAL A 136 17.09 11.62 40.97
N TYR A 137 15.86 12.09 41.14
CA TYR A 137 14.69 11.60 40.42
C TYR A 137 14.80 11.86 38.91
N GLU A 138 15.24 13.05 38.49
CA GLU A 138 15.49 13.38 37.09
C GLU A 138 16.50 12.42 36.40
N VAL A 139 17.47 11.88 37.14
CA VAL A 139 18.48 10.95 36.60
C VAL A 139 17.87 9.58 36.28
N THR A 140 16.86 9.15 37.04
CA THR A 140 16.18 7.86 36.90
C THR A 140 15.12 7.81 35.79
N GLU A 141 14.66 8.96 35.29
CA GLU A 141 13.52 9.11 34.38
C GLU A 141 13.82 8.73 32.90
N ARG A 142 14.46 7.58 32.67
CA ARG A 142 14.61 7.03 31.30
C ARG A 142 14.17 5.58 31.11
N ARG A 143 13.57 4.97 32.12
CA ARG A 143 12.81 3.74 31.93
C ARG A 143 11.48 3.90 32.65
N THR A 144 10.46 4.22 31.86
CA THR A 144 9.03 4.11 32.20
C THR A 144 8.47 5.24 33.08
N SER A 145 8.19 6.41 32.49
CA SER A 145 7.19 7.33 33.06
C SER A 145 5.78 6.80 32.73
N GLU A 146 5.39 5.73 33.41
CA GLU A 146 3.98 5.53 33.77
C GLU A 146 3.79 6.24 35.12
N ASP A 147 3.92 7.58 35.14
CA ASP A 147 3.84 8.34 36.38
C ASP A 147 2.39 8.75 36.65
N PHE A 148 1.89 8.24 37.77
CA PHE A 148 0.52 8.45 38.24
C PHE A 148 0.31 9.94 38.58
N LEU A 149 -0.61 10.61 37.87
CA LEU A 149 -1.03 11.97 38.19
C LEU A 149 -2.05 11.95 39.34
N PRO A 150 -1.90 12.80 40.39
CA PRO A 150 -2.90 12.91 41.44
C PRO A 150 -4.21 13.46 40.87
N LEU A 151 -5.36 12.91 41.30
CA LEU A 151 -6.68 13.25 40.76
C LEU A 151 -6.96 14.76 40.77
N GLU A 152 -6.48 15.49 41.79
CA GLU A 152 -6.65 16.94 41.91
C GLU A 152 -6.07 17.70 40.71
N GLU A 153 -4.91 17.28 40.19
CA GLU A 153 -4.27 17.87 39.01
C GLU A 153 -5.02 17.53 37.71
N LEU A 154 -5.76 16.42 37.67
CA LEU A 154 -6.59 16.04 36.53
C LEU A 154 -7.97 16.73 36.55
N LEU A 155 -8.49 17.05 37.74
CA LEU A 155 -9.82 17.64 37.89
C LEU A 155 -9.93 19.02 37.25
N GLN A 156 -8.93 19.89 37.45
CA GLN A 156 -9.00 21.27 36.95
C GLN A 156 -8.95 21.35 35.42
N PRO A 157 -8.01 20.68 34.70
CA PRO A 157 -8.05 20.60 33.25
C PRO A 157 -9.33 19.97 32.70
N THR A 158 -9.86 18.94 33.38
CA THR A 158 -11.12 18.29 32.97
C THR A 158 -12.30 19.25 33.11
N MET A 159 -12.35 20.05 34.17
CA MET A 159 -13.41 21.06 34.36
C MET A 159 -13.30 22.19 33.35
N ASP A 160 -12.09 22.66 33.06
CA ASP A 160 -11.85 23.65 32.00
C ASP A 160 -12.30 23.11 30.62
N GLU A 161 -12.05 21.82 30.37
CA GLU A 161 -12.51 21.14 29.16
C GLU A 161 -14.05 21.08 29.12
N ILE A 162 -14.72 20.69 30.21
CA ILE A 162 -16.19 20.67 30.32
C ILE A 162 -16.80 22.06 30.11
N ASP A 163 -16.22 23.11 30.70
CA ASP A 163 -16.69 24.49 30.54
C ASP A 163 -16.50 24.98 29.09
N SER A 164 -15.41 24.56 28.44
CA SER A 164 -15.19 24.83 27.02
C SER A 164 -16.23 24.16 26.10
N ILE A 165 -16.72 22.97 26.47
CA ILE A 165 -17.80 22.26 25.75
C ILE A 165 -19.13 23.00 25.93
N ALA A 166 -19.45 23.37 27.17
CA ALA A 166 -20.71 24.03 27.51
C ALA A 166 -20.83 25.41 26.84
N SER A 167 -19.73 26.16 26.75
CA SER A 167 -19.70 27.49 26.13
C SER A 167 -19.84 27.48 24.60
N ARG A 168 -19.57 26.35 23.93
CA ARG A 168 -19.69 26.19 22.47
C ARG A 168 -21.02 25.57 22.00
N GLY A 169 -22.01 25.46 22.89
CA GLY A 169 -23.34 24.96 22.53
C GLY A 169 -23.43 23.44 22.36
N GLY A 170 -22.54 22.68 22.98
CA GLY A 170 -22.62 21.21 23.05
C GLY A 170 -22.20 20.47 21.77
N ILE A 171 -21.64 21.15 20.76
CA ILE A 171 -21.18 20.52 19.51
C ILE A 171 -19.65 20.64 19.37
N SER A 172 -19.02 19.46 19.41
CA SER A 172 -17.69 19.01 18.96
C SER A 172 -16.41 19.56 19.63
N LEU A 173 -15.75 18.66 20.40
CA LEU A 173 -14.30 18.68 20.69
C LEU A 173 -13.50 17.83 19.68
N GLY A 174 -14.15 16.87 19.00
CA GLY A 174 -13.52 15.95 18.06
C GLY A 174 -13.40 16.50 16.64
N VAL A 175 -12.71 15.76 15.77
CA VAL A 175 -12.66 16.04 14.33
C VAL A 175 -14.00 15.69 13.70
N PRO A 176 -14.71 16.61 13.03
CA PRO A 176 -16.01 16.34 12.44
C PRO A 176 -15.93 15.35 11.27
N THR A 177 -16.76 14.31 11.28
CA THR A 177 -16.80 13.30 10.22
C THR A 177 -17.45 13.81 8.94
N GLY A 178 -18.31 14.83 9.06
CA GLY A 178 -19.03 15.41 7.93
C GLY A 178 -20.40 14.78 7.66
N PHE A 179 -20.83 13.87 8.55
CA PHE A 179 -22.17 13.30 8.59
C PHE A 179 -22.84 13.73 9.89
N ALA A 180 -23.93 14.50 9.80
CA ALA A 180 -24.56 15.12 10.96
C ALA A 180 -25.03 14.11 12.00
N GLU A 181 -25.62 13.00 11.58
CA GLU A 181 -26.10 11.95 12.50
C GLU A 181 -24.94 11.18 13.14
N LEU A 182 -23.84 10.95 12.41
CA LEU A 182 -22.65 10.32 12.98
C LEU A 182 -21.99 11.24 14.00
N ASP A 183 -21.88 12.54 13.69
CA ASP A 183 -21.31 13.55 14.58
C ASP A 183 -22.19 13.80 15.81
N GLU A 184 -23.52 13.67 15.71
CA GLU A 184 -24.45 13.75 16.84
C GLU A 184 -24.25 12.60 17.84
N ILE A 185 -23.91 11.40 17.34
CA ILE A 185 -23.70 10.20 18.17
C ILE A 185 -22.27 10.14 18.72
N THR A 186 -21.28 10.55 17.92
CA THR A 186 -19.86 10.42 18.27
C THR A 186 -19.26 11.69 18.88
N ASN A 187 -19.93 12.83 18.70
CA ASN A 187 -19.39 14.17 18.97
C ASN A 187 -18.09 14.46 18.21
N GLY A 188 -17.93 13.84 17.03
CA GLY A 188 -16.71 13.83 16.21
C GLY A 188 -15.70 12.76 16.63
N LEU A 189 -14.58 12.68 15.91
CA LEU A 189 -13.50 11.74 16.17
C LEU A 189 -12.52 12.33 17.21
N HIS A 190 -12.34 11.66 18.34
CA HIS A 190 -11.56 12.21 19.45
C HIS A 190 -10.07 11.86 19.37
N PRO A 191 -9.18 12.73 19.86
CA PRO A 191 -7.76 12.43 20.07
C PRO A 191 -7.52 11.10 20.79
N GLY A 192 -6.51 10.33 20.38
CA GLY A 192 -6.18 9.06 21.04
C GLY A 192 -7.03 7.87 20.61
N GLN A 193 -8.06 8.08 19.78
CA GLN A 193 -8.92 7.01 19.28
C GLN A 193 -8.32 6.32 18.05
N MET A 194 -8.46 5.00 18.02
CA MET A 194 -8.29 4.17 16.84
C MET A 194 -9.68 3.81 16.31
N ILE A 195 -9.96 4.24 15.09
CA ILE A 195 -11.22 4.03 14.38
C ILE A 195 -10.95 3.08 13.23
N ILE A 196 -11.77 2.04 13.12
CA ILE A 196 -11.73 1.11 11.99
C ILE A 196 -12.90 1.41 11.08
N VAL A 197 -12.61 1.56 9.79
CA VAL A 197 -13.62 1.62 8.73
C VAL A 197 -13.49 0.38 7.88
N ALA A 198 -14.53 -0.45 7.90
CA ALA A 198 -14.53 -1.72 7.21
C ALA A 198 -15.60 -1.77 6.13
N ALA A 199 -15.22 -2.19 4.93
CA ALA A 199 -16.15 -2.36 3.82
C ALA A 199 -15.87 -3.66 3.06
N ARG A 200 -16.85 -4.12 2.29
CA ARG A 200 -16.64 -5.19 1.33
C ARG A 200 -15.86 -4.69 0.10
N PRO A 201 -15.07 -5.54 -0.56
CA PRO A 201 -14.49 -5.25 -1.87
C PRO A 201 -15.57 -4.89 -2.91
N GLY A 202 -15.19 -4.06 -3.88
CA GLY A 202 -16.12 -3.40 -4.80
C GLY A 202 -16.74 -4.35 -5.81
N VAL A 203 -18.06 -4.30 -5.91
CA VAL A 203 -18.84 -4.96 -6.96
C VAL A 203 -18.60 -4.20 -8.28
N GLY A 204 -17.63 -4.67 -9.06
CA GLY A 204 -17.20 -4.06 -10.33
C GLY A 204 -16.28 -4.96 -11.17
N LYS A 205 -16.43 -6.28 -11.05
CA LYS A 205 -15.56 -7.29 -11.69
C LYS A 205 -16.34 -8.23 -12.62
N ALA A 206 -17.48 -7.83 -13.16
CA ALA A 206 -18.30 -8.74 -13.96
C ALA A 206 -17.74 -8.87 -15.38
N LEU A 207 -17.59 -10.11 -15.84
CA LEU A 207 -17.12 -10.46 -17.18
C LEU A 207 -18.17 -11.33 -17.87
N ALA A 208 -18.18 -11.34 -19.20
CA ALA A 208 -19.09 -12.20 -19.97
C ALA A 208 -18.88 -13.68 -19.61
N LEU A 209 -19.95 -14.48 -19.64
CA LEU A 209 -19.90 -15.90 -19.23
C LEU A 209 -18.92 -16.75 -20.04
N ASP A 210 -18.69 -16.38 -21.30
CA ASP A 210 -17.75 -17.05 -22.21
C ASP A 210 -16.29 -16.60 -22.01
N THR A 211 -16.03 -15.63 -21.12
CA THR A 211 -14.66 -15.19 -20.83
C THR A 211 -13.82 -16.37 -20.30
N PRO A 212 -12.72 -16.73 -20.97
CA PRO A 212 -11.87 -17.83 -20.52
C PRO A 212 -11.09 -17.41 -19.26
N LEU A 213 -10.95 -18.33 -18.32
CA LEU A 213 -10.23 -18.14 -17.06
C LEU A 213 -9.12 -19.21 -16.96
N PRO A 214 -7.85 -18.83 -16.75
CA PRO A 214 -6.76 -19.79 -16.62
C PRO A 214 -6.88 -20.55 -15.30
N THR A 215 -6.64 -21.86 -15.35
CA THR A 215 -6.59 -22.76 -14.20
C THR A 215 -5.26 -23.52 -14.15
N PRO A 216 -4.88 -24.08 -12.99
CA PRO A 216 -3.70 -24.95 -12.88
C PRO A 216 -3.75 -26.17 -13.82
N ASP A 217 -4.95 -26.62 -14.20
CA ASP A 217 -5.15 -27.81 -15.04
C ASP A 217 -5.52 -27.48 -16.49
N GLY A 218 -5.63 -26.19 -16.85
CA GLY A 218 -5.99 -25.75 -18.19
C GLY A 218 -6.77 -24.44 -18.20
N TRP A 219 -8.00 -24.50 -18.70
CA TRP A 219 -8.89 -23.35 -18.85
C TRP A 219 -10.30 -23.73 -18.39
N THR A 220 -10.97 -22.78 -17.76
CA THR A 220 -12.42 -22.81 -17.52
C THR A 220 -13.04 -21.55 -18.12
N THR A 221 -14.35 -21.38 -18.04
CA THR A 221 -15.04 -20.15 -18.45
C THR A 221 -15.73 -19.50 -17.26
N MET A 222 -16.01 -18.20 -17.34
CA MET A 222 -16.74 -17.47 -16.30
C MET A 222 -18.13 -18.06 -16.01
N GLY A 223 -18.76 -18.70 -16.99
CA GLY A 223 -20.04 -19.41 -16.84
C GLY A 223 -19.91 -20.77 -16.14
N GLU A 224 -18.81 -21.49 -16.36
CA GLU A 224 -18.60 -22.85 -15.85
C GLU A 224 -17.89 -22.90 -14.50
N VAL A 225 -17.11 -21.87 -14.17
CA VAL A 225 -16.37 -21.80 -12.91
C VAL A 225 -17.31 -21.87 -11.70
N ALA A 226 -16.97 -22.75 -10.77
CA ALA A 226 -17.73 -23.03 -9.56
C ALA A 226 -16.87 -22.81 -8.31
N VAL A 227 -17.56 -22.63 -7.18
CA VAL A 227 -16.91 -22.56 -5.87
C VAL A 227 -16.19 -23.88 -5.59
N GLY A 228 -14.89 -23.80 -5.31
CA GLY A 228 -14.00 -24.94 -5.11
C GLY A 228 -13.00 -25.15 -6.25
N ASP A 229 -13.23 -24.57 -7.42
CA ASP A 229 -12.30 -24.63 -8.55
C ASP A 229 -11.04 -23.80 -8.28
N HIS A 230 -9.95 -24.04 -9.02
CA HIS A 230 -8.73 -23.25 -8.91
C HIS A 230 -8.54 -22.38 -10.15
N LEU A 231 -8.30 -21.08 -9.93
CA LEU A 231 -7.87 -20.10 -10.91
C LEU A 231 -6.41 -19.70 -10.64
N ILE A 232 -5.89 -18.77 -11.42
CA ILE A 232 -4.57 -18.18 -11.23
C ILE A 232 -4.72 -16.71 -10.79
N ASP A 233 -3.88 -16.25 -9.87
CA ASP A 233 -3.86 -14.87 -9.36
C ASP A 233 -2.94 -13.92 -10.15
N ALA A 234 -2.95 -12.63 -9.81
CA ALA A 234 -2.15 -11.58 -10.46
C ALA A 234 -0.63 -11.82 -10.44
N HIS A 235 -0.14 -12.67 -9.52
CA HIS A 235 1.27 -13.02 -9.36
C HIS A 235 1.64 -14.33 -10.06
N GLY A 236 0.67 -14.95 -10.76
CA GLY A 236 0.86 -16.21 -11.48
C GLY A 236 0.75 -17.45 -10.59
N MET A 237 0.22 -17.34 -9.37
CA MET A 237 0.08 -18.44 -8.42
C MET A 237 -1.35 -19.04 -8.45
N PRO A 238 -1.53 -20.36 -8.20
CA PRO A 238 -2.84 -20.96 -8.03
C PRO A 238 -3.61 -20.36 -6.85
N THR A 239 -4.88 -20.03 -7.07
CA THR A 239 -5.82 -19.54 -6.05
C THR A 239 -7.17 -20.22 -6.23
N ARG A 240 -7.92 -20.46 -5.16
CA ARG A 240 -9.19 -21.18 -5.21
C ARG A 240 -10.36 -20.21 -5.30
N VAL A 241 -11.34 -20.55 -6.13
CA VAL A 241 -12.63 -19.85 -6.24
C VAL A 241 -13.44 -20.16 -5.00
N VAL A 242 -13.79 -19.12 -4.28
CA VAL A 242 -14.47 -19.19 -2.99
C VAL A 242 -15.90 -18.67 -3.07
N ALA A 243 -16.23 -17.90 -4.12
CA ALA A 243 -17.59 -17.47 -4.40
C ALA A 243 -17.79 -17.20 -5.90
N ALA A 244 -19.02 -17.34 -6.37
CA ALA A 244 -19.43 -16.96 -7.72
C ALA A 244 -20.84 -16.37 -7.67
N THR A 245 -21.04 -15.20 -8.27
CA THR A 245 -22.34 -14.51 -8.25
C THR A 245 -23.36 -15.21 -9.15
N ASP A 246 -24.63 -14.87 -9.00
CA ASP A 246 -25.63 -15.18 -10.03
C ASP A 246 -25.32 -14.43 -11.34
N VAL A 247 -25.85 -14.95 -12.44
CA VAL A 247 -25.70 -14.35 -13.78
C VAL A 247 -26.50 -13.05 -13.84
N MET A 248 -25.81 -11.96 -14.17
CA MET A 248 -26.40 -10.62 -14.32
C MET A 248 -26.75 -10.38 -15.80
N ILE A 249 -27.95 -9.88 -16.06
CA ILE A 249 -28.50 -9.62 -17.41
C ILE A 249 -28.80 -8.10 -17.54
N ASP A 250 -28.95 -7.59 -18.76
CA ASP A 250 -29.29 -6.18 -19.07
C ASP A 250 -28.30 -5.14 -18.50
N ARG A 251 -27.00 -5.37 -18.75
CA ARG A 251 -25.91 -4.43 -18.44
C ARG A 251 -25.26 -3.92 -19.73
N PRO A 252 -24.86 -2.64 -19.79
CA PRO A 252 -24.05 -2.15 -20.91
C PRO A 252 -22.71 -2.89 -20.93
N CYS A 253 -22.40 -3.54 -22.04
CA CYS A 253 -21.20 -4.33 -22.25
C CYS A 253 -20.34 -3.72 -23.35
N TYR A 254 -19.03 -3.92 -23.23
CA TYR A 254 -18.04 -3.44 -24.17
C TYR A 254 -17.06 -4.56 -24.49
N GLU A 255 -16.66 -4.60 -25.76
CA GLU A 255 -15.62 -5.46 -26.29
C GLU A 255 -14.29 -4.68 -26.26
N VAL A 256 -13.32 -5.16 -25.49
CA VAL A 256 -11.97 -4.59 -25.36
C VAL A 256 -11.00 -5.45 -26.16
N GLU A 257 -10.43 -4.89 -27.22
CA GLU A 257 -9.45 -5.51 -28.12
C GLU A 257 -8.03 -5.07 -27.74
N PHE A 258 -7.13 -6.01 -27.55
CA PHE A 258 -5.72 -5.80 -27.17
C PHE A 258 -4.77 -5.97 -28.36
N SER A 259 -3.54 -5.49 -28.21
CA SER A 259 -2.51 -5.51 -29.26
C SER A 259 -2.03 -6.90 -29.64
N ASP A 260 -2.32 -7.90 -28.82
CA ASP A 260 -2.07 -9.32 -29.10
C ASP A 260 -3.22 -10.01 -29.84
N GLY A 261 -4.30 -9.27 -30.15
CA GLY A 261 -5.50 -9.78 -30.80
C GLY A 261 -6.54 -10.36 -29.83
N THR A 262 -6.26 -10.36 -28.51
CA THR A 262 -7.23 -10.82 -27.51
C THR A 262 -8.40 -9.86 -27.43
N VAL A 263 -9.60 -10.42 -27.27
CA VAL A 263 -10.83 -9.66 -27.12
C VAL A 263 -11.53 -10.09 -25.83
N ILE A 264 -11.87 -9.12 -24.97
CA ILE A 264 -12.58 -9.37 -23.71
C ILE A 264 -13.88 -8.59 -23.69
N VAL A 265 -14.99 -9.28 -23.42
CA VAL A 265 -16.28 -8.63 -23.20
C VAL A 265 -16.48 -8.40 -21.71
N ALA A 266 -16.48 -7.13 -21.31
CA ALA A 266 -16.60 -6.71 -19.93
C ALA A 266 -17.77 -5.74 -19.76
N ASP A 267 -18.34 -5.70 -18.55
CA ASP A 267 -19.36 -4.73 -18.24
C ASP A 267 -18.77 -3.30 -18.21
N ALA A 268 -19.61 -2.28 -18.44
CA ALA A 268 -19.22 -0.87 -18.47
C ALA A 268 -18.41 -0.40 -17.25
N GLN A 269 -18.71 -0.97 -16.08
CA GLN A 269 -18.11 -0.64 -14.79
C GLN A 269 -16.91 -1.54 -14.44
N HIS A 270 -16.61 -2.54 -15.26
CA HIS A 270 -15.43 -3.37 -15.08
C HIS A 270 -14.18 -2.48 -15.13
N GLN A 271 -13.35 -2.58 -14.10
CA GLN A 271 -12.16 -1.76 -13.96
C GLN A 271 -10.94 -2.46 -14.59
N TRP A 272 -9.95 -1.69 -15.02
CA TRP A 272 -8.74 -2.16 -15.65
C TRP A 272 -7.59 -1.33 -15.09
N LEU A 273 -6.54 -1.96 -14.54
CA LEU A 273 -5.31 -1.23 -14.24
C LEU A 273 -4.58 -0.96 -15.56
N THR A 274 -4.56 0.30 -15.99
CA THR A 274 -4.03 0.70 -17.30
C THR A 274 -2.91 1.73 -17.18
N THR A 275 -1.83 1.59 -17.93
CA THR A 275 -0.75 2.58 -18.05
C THR A 275 -0.96 3.42 -19.30
N ARG A 276 -0.80 4.74 -19.21
CA ARG A 276 -0.83 5.66 -20.36
C ARG A 276 0.24 6.72 -20.18
N CYS A 277 1.18 6.82 -21.13
CA CYS A 277 2.30 7.77 -21.07
C CYS A 277 3.09 7.68 -19.75
N ASP A 278 3.47 6.46 -19.35
CA ASP A 278 4.24 6.15 -18.12
C ASP A 278 3.51 6.43 -16.79
N GLU A 279 2.19 6.66 -16.82
CA GLU A 279 1.34 6.79 -15.62
C GLU A 279 0.33 5.63 -15.54
N SER A 280 0.36 4.84 -14.47
CA SER A 280 -0.62 3.78 -14.20
C SER A 280 -1.86 4.31 -13.47
N ALA A 281 -3.04 4.01 -14.00
CA ALA A 281 -4.34 4.42 -13.46
C ALA A 281 -5.41 3.36 -13.73
N VAL A 282 -6.33 3.17 -12.78
CA VAL A 282 -7.47 2.27 -12.96
C VAL A 282 -8.56 2.95 -13.81
N SER A 283 -8.92 2.37 -14.96
CA SER A 283 -9.94 2.87 -15.89
C SER A 283 -11.11 1.89 -16.00
N THR A 284 -12.35 2.36 -16.10
CA THR A 284 -13.49 1.46 -16.38
C THR A 284 -13.58 1.14 -17.88
N THR A 285 -14.22 0.05 -18.28
CA THR A 285 -14.38 -0.33 -19.69
C THR A 285 -15.05 0.78 -20.51
N GLU A 286 -16.07 1.44 -19.94
CA GLU A 286 -16.72 2.58 -20.58
C GLU A 286 -15.77 3.79 -20.77
N ASN A 287 -14.85 4.02 -19.82
CA ASN A 287 -13.86 5.09 -19.92
C ASN A 287 -12.76 4.75 -20.94
N LEU A 288 -12.41 3.47 -21.08
CA LEU A 288 -11.51 3.00 -22.13
C LEU A 288 -12.14 3.16 -23.52
N ALA A 289 -13.45 2.97 -23.67
CA ALA A 289 -14.17 3.31 -24.89
C ALA A 289 -14.10 4.79 -25.26
N ALA A 290 -13.85 5.67 -24.29
CA ALA A 290 -13.79 7.11 -24.49
C ALA A 290 -12.37 7.66 -24.72
N SER A 291 -11.31 6.85 -24.62
CA SER A 291 -9.93 7.32 -24.69
C SER A 291 -8.95 6.28 -25.24
N GLU A 292 -8.00 6.70 -26.08
CA GLU A 292 -7.03 5.82 -26.73
C GLU A 292 -5.66 5.84 -26.02
N GLY A 293 -4.81 4.86 -26.34
CA GLY A 293 -3.39 4.83 -25.94
C GLY A 293 -3.11 4.17 -24.58
N HIS A 294 -4.06 3.41 -24.03
CA HIS A 294 -3.88 2.67 -22.79
C HIS A 294 -3.09 1.37 -23.01
N SER A 295 -2.28 0.96 -22.03
CA SER A 295 -1.72 -0.38 -21.92
C SER A 295 -2.12 -1.04 -20.60
N VAL A 296 -2.04 -2.35 -20.50
CA VAL A 296 -2.26 -3.14 -19.29
C VAL A 296 -0.99 -3.93 -19.01
N CYS A 297 -0.53 -3.93 -17.76
CA CYS A 297 0.68 -4.65 -17.38
C CYS A 297 0.47 -6.16 -17.53
N ASN A 298 1.49 -6.85 -18.02
CA ASN A 298 1.50 -8.30 -18.19
C ASN A 298 1.67 -9.00 -16.85
N VAL A 299 1.14 -10.22 -16.78
CA VAL A 299 1.32 -11.09 -15.61
C VAL A 299 2.79 -11.49 -15.46
N ALA A 300 3.25 -11.69 -14.22
CA ALA A 300 4.49 -12.41 -13.97
C ALA A 300 4.42 -13.87 -14.47
N ALA A 301 5.58 -14.52 -14.67
CA ALA A 301 5.61 -15.91 -15.11
C ALA A 301 4.81 -16.82 -14.17
N LEU A 302 3.96 -17.70 -14.72
CA LEU A 302 3.13 -18.59 -13.92
C LEU A 302 3.98 -19.54 -13.09
N GLN A 303 3.61 -19.76 -11.84
CA GLN A 303 4.37 -20.57 -10.90
C GLN A 303 3.69 -21.92 -10.69
N PHE A 304 4.20 -22.94 -11.38
CA PHE A 304 3.74 -24.32 -11.26
C PHE A 304 4.86 -25.24 -10.73
N PRO A 305 4.50 -26.34 -10.04
CA PRO A 305 5.48 -27.34 -9.62
C PRO A 305 6.13 -28.04 -10.83
N GLU A 306 7.28 -28.66 -10.59
CA GLU A 306 7.97 -29.46 -11.60
C GLU A 306 7.12 -30.66 -12.04
N ALA A 307 6.96 -30.84 -13.35
CA ALA A 307 6.18 -31.92 -13.93
C ALA A 307 7.08 -33.07 -14.41
N ASP A 308 6.62 -34.31 -14.29
CA ASP A 308 7.29 -35.49 -14.86
C ASP A 308 6.96 -35.56 -16.37
N LEU A 309 7.86 -35.01 -17.19
CA LEU A 309 7.66 -34.86 -18.63
C LEU A 309 8.11 -36.13 -19.38
N PRO A 310 7.27 -36.70 -20.28
CA PRO A 310 7.64 -37.88 -21.07
C PRO A 310 8.89 -37.69 -21.92
N VAL A 311 9.10 -36.48 -22.39
CA VAL A 311 10.29 -36.04 -23.14
C VAL A 311 10.78 -34.73 -22.53
N PRO A 312 12.10 -34.53 -22.33
CA PRO A 312 12.64 -33.28 -21.82
C PRO A 312 12.12 -32.06 -22.60
N ALA A 313 11.81 -30.99 -21.88
CA ALA A 313 11.12 -29.82 -22.41
C ALA A 313 11.86 -29.19 -23.61
N TYR A 314 13.18 -28.99 -23.50
CA TYR A 314 14.02 -28.50 -24.58
C TYR A 314 13.95 -29.37 -25.85
N VAL A 315 14.04 -30.69 -25.70
CA VAL A 315 13.99 -31.64 -26.82
C VAL A 315 12.63 -31.60 -27.52
N THR A 316 11.55 -31.46 -26.73
CA THR A 316 10.19 -31.28 -27.24
C THR A 316 10.06 -29.99 -28.04
N GLY A 317 10.67 -28.89 -27.56
CA GLY A 317 10.69 -27.60 -28.27
C GLY A 317 11.40 -27.70 -29.61
N VAL A 318 12.57 -28.36 -29.67
CA VAL A 318 13.31 -28.58 -30.91
C VAL A 318 12.51 -29.40 -31.92
N ALA A 319 11.78 -30.43 -31.44
CA ALA A 319 10.91 -31.26 -32.28
C ALA A 319 9.75 -30.45 -32.89
N LEU A 320 9.09 -29.63 -32.07
CA LEU A 320 8.00 -28.72 -32.49
C LEU A 320 8.47 -27.66 -33.49
N GLY A 321 9.74 -27.24 -33.41
CA GLY A 321 10.34 -26.28 -34.35
C GLY A 321 10.72 -26.88 -35.72
N GLY A 322 10.35 -28.13 -36.01
CA GLY A 322 10.64 -28.79 -37.29
C GLY A 322 12.08 -29.29 -37.44
N GLY A 323 12.85 -29.34 -36.35
CA GLY A 323 14.27 -29.66 -36.34
C GLY A 323 14.64 -31.14 -36.54
N LEU A 324 13.92 -31.91 -37.36
CA LEU A 324 14.29 -33.30 -37.67
C LEU A 324 15.05 -33.46 -39.00
N GLU A 325 15.02 -32.46 -39.90
CA GLU A 325 15.92 -32.43 -41.05
C GLU A 325 17.25 -31.75 -40.65
N GLY A 326 18.20 -32.56 -40.17
CA GLY A 326 19.56 -32.13 -39.85
C GLY A 326 19.97 -32.22 -38.37
N ALA A 327 19.10 -32.71 -37.49
CA ALA A 327 19.48 -33.02 -36.11
C ALA A 327 20.42 -34.23 -36.04
N ASP A 328 21.30 -34.22 -35.04
CA ASP A 328 22.22 -35.31 -34.74
C ASP A 328 21.45 -36.64 -34.61
N CYS A 329 21.94 -37.72 -35.22
CA CYS A 329 21.21 -38.97 -35.37
C CYS A 329 20.88 -39.65 -34.02
N ALA A 330 21.55 -39.26 -32.93
CA ALA A 330 21.25 -39.66 -31.56
C ALA A 330 20.00 -38.97 -30.94
N ILE A 331 19.63 -37.78 -31.41
CA ILE A 331 18.43 -37.03 -30.99
C ILE A 331 17.22 -37.50 -31.81
N ALA A 332 17.38 -37.64 -33.13
CA ALA A 332 16.36 -38.17 -34.01
C ALA A 332 15.92 -39.60 -33.64
N ALA A 333 16.84 -40.44 -33.12
CA ALA A 333 16.54 -41.80 -32.69
C ALA A 333 15.78 -41.91 -31.35
N ARG A 334 15.61 -40.80 -30.59
CA ARG A 334 14.88 -40.78 -29.30
C ARG A 334 13.51 -40.11 -29.38
N ILE A 335 13.17 -39.49 -30.52
CA ILE A 335 11.89 -38.82 -30.74
C ILE A 335 11.06 -39.73 -31.65
N GLU A 336 10.39 -40.73 -31.06
CA GLU A 336 9.40 -41.56 -31.77
C GLU A 336 8.03 -40.87 -31.91
N VAL A 337 7.88 -39.67 -31.32
CA VAL A 337 6.60 -38.97 -31.18
C VAL A 337 6.67 -37.63 -31.92
N GLN A 338 5.80 -37.47 -32.91
CA GLN A 338 5.57 -36.20 -33.61
C GLN A 338 4.53 -35.40 -32.81
N PHE A 339 4.85 -34.14 -32.51
CA PHE A 339 3.95 -33.22 -31.82
C PHE A 339 3.42 -32.20 -32.82
N ASP A 340 2.10 -32.14 -32.98
CA ASP A 340 1.45 -31.15 -33.85
C ASP A 340 1.08 -29.86 -33.11
N ALA A 341 1.07 -29.89 -31.77
CA ALA A 341 0.76 -28.77 -30.88
C ALA A 341 1.54 -28.90 -29.56
N ILE A 342 1.71 -27.80 -28.82
CA ILE A 342 2.34 -27.86 -27.48
C ILE A 342 1.36 -28.57 -26.52
N PRO A 343 1.74 -29.72 -25.92
CA PRO A 343 0.84 -30.43 -25.03
C PRO A 343 0.61 -29.65 -23.72
N ARG A 344 -0.62 -29.70 -23.19
CA ARG A 344 -1.01 -28.99 -21.96
C ARG A 344 -0.12 -29.30 -20.75
N LEU A 345 0.37 -30.54 -20.64
CA LEU A 345 1.29 -30.96 -19.59
C LEU A 345 2.54 -30.08 -19.55
N TYR A 346 3.03 -29.63 -20.71
CA TYR A 346 4.17 -28.74 -20.80
C TYR A 346 3.79 -27.28 -20.48
N LEU A 347 2.59 -26.82 -20.85
CA LEU A 347 2.06 -25.48 -20.52
C LEU A 347 1.79 -25.28 -19.02
N ARG A 348 1.68 -26.35 -18.25
CA ARG A 348 1.49 -26.36 -16.79
C ARG A 348 2.68 -26.93 -16.02
N SER A 349 3.84 -27.03 -16.68
CA SER A 349 5.11 -27.41 -16.06
C SER A 349 5.79 -26.20 -15.39
N SER A 350 6.87 -26.44 -14.63
CA SER A 350 7.56 -25.36 -13.91
C SER A 350 8.06 -24.28 -14.86
N GLU A 351 8.28 -23.07 -14.34
CA GLU A 351 8.82 -21.96 -15.12
C GLU A 351 10.11 -22.35 -15.86
N ALA A 352 11.01 -23.07 -15.18
CA ALA A 352 12.25 -23.57 -15.78
C ALA A 352 11.99 -24.52 -16.96
N GLN A 353 11.07 -25.48 -16.80
CA GLN A 353 10.70 -26.43 -17.86
C GLN A 353 10.04 -25.72 -19.05
N ARG A 354 9.21 -24.70 -18.81
CA ARG A 354 8.57 -23.90 -19.86
C ARG A 354 9.57 -23.00 -20.61
N ARG A 355 10.53 -22.41 -19.90
CA ARG A 355 11.65 -21.67 -20.50
C ARG A 355 12.50 -22.59 -21.38
N ASP A 356 12.80 -23.81 -20.92
CA ASP A 356 13.56 -24.80 -21.69
C ASP A 356 12.81 -25.23 -22.97
N LEU A 357 11.50 -25.44 -22.89
CA LEU A 357 10.65 -25.72 -24.06
C LEU A 357 10.71 -24.60 -25.09
N LEU A 358 10.53 -23.35 -24.64
CA LEU A 358 10.58 -22.20 -25.51
C LEU A 358 11.97 -22.03 -26.12
N ALA A 359 13.03 -22.21 -25.33
CA ALA A 359 14.42 -22.15 -25.80
C ALA A 359 14.67 -23.15 -26.94
N GLY A 360 14.24 -24.41 -26.78
CA GLY A 360 14.37 -25.44 -27.82
C GLY A 360 13.63 -25.08 -29.11
N LEU A 361 12.40 -24.55 -28.99
CA LEU A 361 11.60 -24.10 -30.12
C LEU A 361 12.28 -22.96 -30.89
N LEU A 362 12.77 -21.96 -30.16
CA LEU A 362 13.42 -20.78 -30.73
C LEU A 362 14.80 -21.07 -31.33
N ASP A 363 15.55 -21.97 -30.70
CA ASP A 363 16.82 -22.45 -31.24
C ASP A 363 16.61 -23.21 -32.56
N ALA A 364 15.52 -23.96 -32.71
CA ALA A 364 15.17 -24.67 -33.95
C ALA A 364 14.64 -23.74 -35.05
N CYS A 365 13.63 -22.90 -34.76
CA CYS A 365 12.89 -22.16 -35.81
C CYS A 365 12.78 -20.65 -35.59
N GLY A 366 13.17 -20.13 -34.42
CA GLY A 366 13.11 -18.71 -34.11
C GLY A 366 14.05 -17.87 -34.97
N ARG A 367 13.52 -16.79 -35.56
CA ARG A 367 14.27 -15.80 -36.36
C ARG A 367 14.22 -14.43 -35.69
N ILE A 368 15.39 -13.84 -35.46
CA ILE A 368 15.51 -12.53 -34.81
C ILE A 368 15.41 -11.45 -35.90
N GLY A 369 14.43 -10.56 -35.77
CA GLY A 369 14.22 -9.39 -36.61
C GLY A 369 15.20 -8.27 -36.30
N ALA A 370 15.30 -7.28 -37.20
CA ALA A 370 16.17 -6.12 -37.02
C ALA A 370 15.73 -5.19 -35.88
N ASP A 371 14.50 -5.33 -35.40
CA ASP A 371 13.88 -4.64 -34.27
C ASP A 371 13.99 -5.43 -32.94
N GLY A 372 14.68 -6.57 -32.95
CA GLY A 372 14.80 -7.45 -31.79
C GLY A 372 13.60 -8.37 -31.58
N SER A 373 12.54 -8.28 -32.39
CA SER A 373 11.40 -9.20 -32.31
C SER A 373 11.78 -10.62 -32.76
N ILE A 374 11.21 -11.64 -32.14
CA ILE A 374 11.50 -13.03 -32.47
C ILE A 374 10.31 -13.62 -33.23
N ALA A 375 10.46 -13.80 -34.54
CA ALA A 375 9.45 -14.43 -35.37
C ALA A 375 9.52 -15.97 -35.22
N VAL A 376 8.36 -16.58 -34.99
CA VAL A 376 8.20 -18.03 -34.82
C VAL A 376 7.03 -18.49 -35.70
N PRO A 377 7.11 -19.65 -36.37
CA PRO A 377 5.96 -20.23 -37.04
C PRO A 377 4.77 -20.38 -36.09
N ALA A 378 3.55 -20.16 -36.60
CA ALA A 378 2.34 -20.33 -35.82
C ALA A 378 2.23 -21.79 -35.31
N LEU A 379 2.05 -21.93 -34.00
CA LEU A 379 1.97 -23.21 -33.32
C LEU A 379 0.91 -23.14 -32.21
N ASP A 380 0.02 -24.13 -32.18
CA ASP A 380 -1.04 -24.20 -31.18
C ASP A 380 -0.44 -24.37 -29.77
N GLY A 381 -0.86 -23.49 -28.85
CA GLY A 381 -0.35 -23.40 -27.47
C GLY A 381 0.87 -22.49 -27.30
N LEU A 382 1.47 -21.97 -28.38
CA LEU A 382 2.60 -21.03 -28.30
C LEU A 382 2.22 -19.68 -27.66
N PRO A 383 1.07 -19.06 -28.00
CA PRO A 383 0.66 -17.81 -27.35
C PRO A 383 0.53 -17.98 -25.83
N GLU A 384 -0.08 -19.08 -25.39
CA GLU A 384 -0.26 -19.41 -23.97
C GLU A 384 1.09 -19.65 -23.26
N LEU A 385 2.04 -20.33 -23.91
CA LEU A 385 3.39 -20.53 -23.38
C LEU A 385 4.11 -19.20 -23.16
N VAL A 386 4.03 -18.29 -24.13
CA VAL A 386 4.71 -16.99 -24.13
C VAL A 386 4.09 -16.07 -23.08
N VAL A 387 2.77 -15.91 -23.07
CA VAL A 387 2.05 -15.10 -22.09
C VAL A 387 2.22 -15.67 -20.68
N GLY A 388 2.18 -17.01 -20.54
CA GLY A 388 2.37 -17.69 -19.26
C GLY A 388 3.81 -17.64 -18.70
N LEU A 389 4.77 -17.14 -19.48
CA LEU A 389 6.14 -16.81 -19.06
C LEU A 389 6.33 -15.30 -18.80
N GLY A 390 5.27 -14.50 -18.89
CA GLY A 390 5.31 -13.05 -18.72
C GLY A 390 5.86 -12.27 -19.92
N MET A 391 5.91 -12.89 -21.10
CA MET A 391 6.42 -12.28 -22.34
C MET A 391 5.29 -11.76 -23.23
N VAL A 392 5.59 -10.83 -24.15
CA VAL A 392 4.58 -10.29 -25.08
C VAL A 392 4.47 -11.16 -26.32
N TRP A 393 3.25 -11.56 -26.64
CA TRP A 393 2.89 -12.15 -27.94
C TRP A 393 2.23 -11.09 -28.83
N THR A 394 2.68 -10.95 -30.07
CA THR A 394 2.15 -9.95 -31.03
C THR A 394 1.30 -10.58 -32.13
N GLY A 395 0.87 -11.82 -31.96
CA GLY A 395 0.15 -12.60 -32.98
C GLY A 395 1.07 -13.40 -33.92
N SER A 396 2.29 -12.92 -34.17
CA SER A 396 3.27 -13.60 -35.03
C SER A 396 4.71 -13.60 -34.50
N SER A 397 5.01 -12.74 -33.52
CA SER A 397 6.35 -12.56 -32.98
C SER A 397 6.32 -12.43 -31.46
N ILE A 398 7.43 -12.79 -30.82
CA ILE A 398 7.65 -12.67 -29.38
C ILE A 398 8.52 -11.44 -29.11
N LEU A 399 8.14 -10.62 -28.13
CA LEU A 399 8.97 -9.54 -27.59
C LEU A 399 9.31 -9.88 -26.14
N THR A 400 10.60 -9.86 -25.83
CA THR A 400 11.10 -10.22 -24.50
C THR A 400 12.50 -9.66 -24.28
N ASP A 401 12.78 -9.27 -23.05
CA ASP A 401 14.10 -8.88 -22.55
C ASP A 401 14.88 -10.06 -21.94
N ASP A 402 14.25 -11.23 -21.84
CA ASP A 402 14.86 -12.44 -21.28
C ASP A 402 15.87 -13.08 -22.24
N SER A 403 16.89 -13.70 -21.66
CA SER A 403 17.88 -14.51 -22.39
C SER A 403 17.35 -15.92 -22.63
N ILE A 404 16.56 -16.10 -23.69
CA ILE A 404 15.85 -17.35 -23.97
C ILE A 404 16.50 -18.29 -24.99
N PHE A 405 17.53 -17.85 -25.72
CA PHE A 405 18.26 -18.71 -26.65
C PHE A 405 19.36 -19.50 -25.94
N THR A 406 19.57 -20.75 -26.35
CA THR A 406 20.68 -21.58 -25.86
C THR A 406 21.88 -21.52 -26.81
N ILE A 407 21.62 -21.32 -28.10
CA ILE A 407 22.67 -21.17 -29.12
C ILE A 407 23.35 -19.80 -28.97
N ASP A 408 24.65 -19.80 -28.67
CA ASP A 408 25.41 -18.58 -28.37
C ASP A 408 25.33 -17.51 -29.46
N GLN A 409 25.33 -17.89 -30.73
CA GLN A 409 25.23 -16.93 -31.84
C GLN A 409 23.86 -16.23 -31.87
N LYS A 410 22.76 -16.95 -31.65
CA LYS A 410 21.41 -16.38 -31.59
C LYS A 410 21.22 -15.56 -30.30
N ARG A 411 21.75 -16.03 -29.18
CA ARG A 411 21.74 -15.33 -27.89
C ARG A 411 22.43 -13.98 -27.96
N LEU A 412 23.63 -13.93 -28.55
CA LEU A 412 24.39 -12.69 -28.74
C LEU A 412 23.65 -11.73 -29.68
N LEU A 413 23.15 -12.24 -30.81
CA LEU A 413 22.39 -11.45 -31.78
C LEU A 413 21.12 -10.84 -31.17
N HIS A 414 20.35 -11.61 -30.40
CA HIS A 414 19.16 -11.11 -29.71
C HIS A 414 19.53 -10.07 -28.65
N LYS A 415 20.62 -10.29 -27.91
CA LYS A 415 21.13 -9.34 -26.90
C LYS A 415 21.56 -8.01 -27.52
N GLU A 416 22.10 -8.02 -28.74
CA GLU A 416 22.52 -6.82 -29.47
C GLU A 416 21.36 -6.04 -30.10
N LEU A 417 20.31 -6.75 -30.56
CA LEU A 417 19.19 -6.15 -31.30
C LEU A 417 17.96 -5.80 -30.44
N ARG A 418 17.85 -6.32 -29.21
CA ARG A 418 16.68 -6.05 -28.34
C ARG A 418 16.63 -4.60 -27.87
N VAL A 419 15.43 -4.02 -27.88
CA VAL A 419 15.12 -2.67 -27.35
C VAL A 419 14.89 -2.75 -25.82
N GLY A 420 15.27 -1.70 -25.08
CA GLY A 420 15.24 -1.66 -23.61
C GLY A 420 13.86 -1.90 -22.96
N ALA A 421 13.90 -2.26 -21.68
CA ALA A 421 12.86 -2.91 -20.86
C ALA A 421 11.43 -2.31 -20.85
N ASP A 422 11.23 -1.06 -21.25
CA ASP A 422 9.93 -0.38 -21.12
C ASP A 422 8.85 -0.85 -22.12
N SER A 423 9.22 -1.61 -23.16
CA SER A 423 8.28 -2.05 -24.21
C SER A 423 7.75 -3.49 -24.05
N ALA A 424 8.29 -4.28 -23.12
CA ALA A 424 8.05 -5.74 -23.07
C ALA A 424 7.13 -6.18 -21.91
N THR A 425 6.70 -5.27 -21.05
CA THR A 425 5.87 -5.61 -19.88
C THR A 425 4.40 -5.24 -20.04
N ASP A 426 4.03 -4.59 -21.14
CA ASP A 426 2.74 -3.90 -21.26
C ASP A 426 2.02 -4.26 -22.58
N ARG A 427 0.73 -4.58 -22.51
CA ARG A 427 -0.15 -4.82 -23.68
C ARG A 427 -1.00 -3.61 -23.98
N ARG A 428 -1.01 -3.11 -25.21
CA ARG A 428 -1.81 -1.93 -25.57
C ARG A 428 -3.25 -2.32 -25.87
N ILE A 429 -4.18 -1.47 -25.46
CA ILE A 429 -5.59 -1.56 -25.84
C ILE A 429 -5.72 -0.90 -27.23
N VAL A 430 -6.16 -1.68 -28.20
CA VAL A 430 -6.28 -1.29 -29.62
C VAL A 430 -7.65 -0.70 -29.91
N ALA A 431 -8.71 -1.26 -29.35
CA ALA A 431 -10.06 -0.75 -29.52
C ALA A 431 -10.95 -1.12 -28.34
N VAL A 432 -11.93 -0.27 -28.03
CA VAL A 432 -13.02 -0.63 -27.11
C VAL A 432 -14.36 -0.24 -27.74
N ARG A 433 -15.21 -1.23 -27.99
CA ARG A 433 -16.46 -1.09 -28.77
C ARG A 433 -17.66 -1.47 -27.92
N GLN A 434 -18.71 -0.65 -27.92
CA GLN A 434 -19.95 -1.02 -27.23
C GLN A 434 -20.64 -2.16 -27.97
N VAL A 435 -21.10 -3.17 -27.23
CA VAL A 435 -21.83 -4.33 -27.77
C VAL A 435 -23.21 -4.46 -27.13
N ALA A 436 -24.06 -5.32 -27.70
CA ALA A 436 -25.32 -5.68 -27.07
C ALA A 436 -25.06 -6.28 -25.68
N SER A 437 -25.94 -6.00 -24.71
CA SER A 437 -25.84 -6.59 -23.37
C SER A 437 -25.72 -8.11 -23.46
N VAL A 438 -24.66 -8.66 -22.87
CA VAL A 438 -24.49 -10.10 -22.70
C VAL A 438 -24.65 -10.47 -21.22
N PRO A 439 -25.02 -11.71 -20.90
CA PRO A 439 -24.99 -12.17 -19.52
C PRO A 439 -23.56 -12.09 -18.96
N VAL A 440 -23.39 -11.47 -17.81
CA VAL A 440 -22.08 -11.30 -17.14
C VAL A 440 -22.14 -11.85 -15.73
N ARG A 441 -21.00 -12.32 -15.22
CA ARG A 441 -20.88 -12.92 -13.89
C ARG A 441 -19.55 -12.52 -13.27
N CYS A 442 -19.47 -12.57 -11.95
CA CYS A 442 -18.25 -12.31 -11.20
C CYS A 442 -17.91 -13.54 -10.36
N VAL A 443 -16.63 -13.87 -10.30
CA VAL A 443 -16.09 -14.85 -9.34
C VAL A 443 -15.11 -14.20 -8.39
N GLU A 444 -14.90 -14.84 -7.25
CA GLU A 444 -14.02 -14.34 -6.22
C GLU A 444 -13.09 -15.46 -5.75
N VAL A 445 -11.83 -15.12 -5.52
CA VAL A 445 -10.73 -16.05 -5.24
C VAL A 445 -10.11 -15.81 -3.86
N ASP A 446 -9.42 -16.80 -3.30
CA ASP A 446 -8.97 -16.84 -1.91
C ASP A 446 -7.57 -16.28 -1.64
N ASN A 447 -6.99 -15.55 -2.61
CA ASN A 447 -5.77 -14.77 -2.38
C ASN A 447 -6.05 -13.41 -1.72
N ALA A 448 -5.01 -12.84 -1.10
CA ALA A 448 -5.09 -11.62 -0.29
C ALA A 448 -5.44 -10.34 -1.08
N GLU A 449 -5.27 -10.37 -2.41
CA GLU A 449 -5.58 -9.23 -3.28
C GLU A 449 -6.98 -9.36 -3.90
N HIS A 450 -7.61 -10.54 -3.78
CA HIS A 450 -8.85 -10.92 -4.45
C HIS A 450 -8.82 -10.66 -5.96
N LEU A 451 -7.62 -10.81 -6.54
CA LEU A 451 -7.34 -10.64 -7.96
C LEU A 451 -7.16 -12.00 -8.61
N TYR A 452 -7.80 -12.21 -9.74
CA TYR A 452 -7.60 -13.40 -10.55
C TYR A 452 -7.39 -12.97 -11.99
N LEU A 453 -6.61 -13.77 -12.69
CA LEU A 453 -6.37 -13.61 -14.10
C LEU A 453 -7.65 -13.96 -14.85
N ALA A 454 -8.05 -13.10 -15.76
CA ALA A 454 -9.18 -13.34 -16.64
C ALA A 454 -8.79 -13.10 -18.10
N SER A 455 -9.46 -13.80 -19.01
CA SER A 455 -9.13 -13.99 -20.42
C SER A 455 -7.83 -14.76 -20.67
N GLU A 456 -7.54 -15.04 -21.94
CA GLU A 456 -6.22 -15.52 -22.38
C GLU A 456 -5.08 -14.54 -22.02
N SER A 457 -5.45 -13.33 -21.59
CA SER A 457 -4.58 -12.19 -21.29
C SER A 457 -4.42 -11.75 -19.83
N MET A 458 -5.13 -12.29 -18.84
CA MET A 458 -4.75 -12.25 -17.40
C MET A 458 -4.65 -10.85 -16.66
N VAL A 459 -5.74 -10.20 -16.16
CA VAL A 459 -5.79 -8.77 -15.63
C VAL A 459 -6.52 -8.49 -14.23
N PRO A 460 -6.17 -7.47 -13.34
CA PRO A 460 -6.77 -7.15 -11.97
C PRO A 460 -7.49 -5.75 -11.59
N THR A 461 -8.21 -5.55 -10.39
CA THR A 461 -9.10 -4.34 -9.91
C THR A 461 -9.45 -4.03 -8.36
N HIS A 462 -9.80 -2.75 -7.90
CA HIS A 462 -9.83 -2.17 -6.46
C HIS A 462 -10.92 -1.08 -5.95
N ASN A 463 -10.97 -0.64 -4.63
CA ASN A 463 -12.16 0.00 -3.94
C ASN A 463 -12.04 0.94 -2.64
N SER A 464 -11.73 2.27 -2.69
CA SER A 464 -11.55 3.14 -1.47
C SER A 464 -12.27 4.53 -1.49
N THR A 465 -13.41 4.74 -0.80
CA THR A 465 -14.20 6.04 -0.91
C THR A 465 -14.65 6.70 0.42
N LEU A 466 -14.96 5.97 1.50
CA LEU A 466 -15.53 6.56 2.72
C LEU A 466 -14.50 7.33 3.58
N SER A 467 -13.26 6.83 3.66
CA SER A 467 -12.14 7.47 4.39
C SER A 467 -11.84 8.88 3.86
N MET A 468 -12.05 9.10 2.56
CA MET A 468 -11.84 10.39 1.91
C MET A 468 -12.87 11.44 2.35
N ASP A 469 -14.12 11.06 2.67
CA ASP A 469 -15.12 12.02 3.12
C ASP A 469 -14.81 12.60 4.50
N PHE A 470 -14.24 11.79 5.41
CA PHE A 470 -13.74 12.27 6.70
C PHE A 470 -12.61 13.29 6.53
N MET A 471 -11.68 13.02 5.60
CA MET A 471 -10.57 13.92 5.27
C MET A 471 -11.06 15.25 4.70
N ARG A 472 -12.05 15.20 3.79
CA ARG A 472 -12.69 16.39 3.21
C ARG A 472 -13.36 17.24 4.28
N SER A 473 -14.10 16.62 5.19
CA SER A 473 -14.72 17.32 6.32
C SER A 473 -13.66 17.98 7.20
N CYS A 474 -12.64 17.23 7.60
CA CYS A 474 -11.56 17.68 8.47
C CYS A 474 -10.78 18.87 7.87
N SER A 475 -10.18 18.69 6.69
CA SER A 475 -9.25 19.68 6.13
C SER A 475 -9.89 20.74 5.26
N ILE A 476 -10.86 20.37 4.41
CA ILE A 476 -11.43 21.32 3.45
C ILE A 476 -12.51 22.17 4.12
N LYS A 477 -13.44 21.53 4.87
CA LYS A 477 -14.54 22.28 5.50
C LYS A 477 -14.15 22.95 6.82
N HIS A 478 -13.27 22.32 7.60
CA HIS A 478 -12.93 22.78 8.95
C HIS A 478 -11.48 23.28 9.10
N GLY A 479 -10.67 23.25 8.03
CA GLY A 479 -9.30 23.78 8.06
C GLY A 479 -8.37 23.05 9.03
N MET A 480 -8.71 21.82 9.44
CA MET A 480 -7.91 21.04 10.37
C MET A 480 -6.91 20.17 9.61
N PRO A 481 -5.62 20.12 10.02
CA PRO A 481 -4.61 19.36 9.30
C PRO A 481 -4.84 17.85 9.35
N SER A 482 -4.83 17.19 8.20
CA SER A 482 -5.01 15.74 8.09
C SER A 482 -4.03 15.10 7.12
N VAL A 483 -3.72 13.80 7.32
CA VAL A 483 -2.85 13.03 6.42
C VAL A 483 -3.48 11.70 6.04
N ILE A 484 -3.35 11.31 4.77
CA ILE A 484 -3.66 9.96 4.29
C ILE A 484 -2.39 9.26 3.83
N PHE A 485 -2.15 8.07 4.39
CA PHE A 485 -1.15 7.11 3.94
C PHE A 485 -1.85 6.09 3.06
N SER A 486 -1.68 6.22 1.75
CA SER A 486 -2.31 5.39 0.74
C SER A 486 -1.32 4.35 0.23
N LEU A 487 -1.66 3.09 0.44
CA LEU A 487 -0.92 1.91 0.02
C LEU A 487 -1.53 1.28 -1.23
N GLU A 488 -2.79 1.61 -1.54
CA GLU A 488 -3.55 1.08 -2.68
C GLU A 488 -3.65 2.09 -3.83
N MET A 489 -3.94 3.36 -3.53
CA MET A 489 -4.20 4.40 -4.54
C MET A 489 -3.04 5.39 -4.68
N SER A 490 -2.81 5.88 -5.90
CA SER A 490 -1.84 6.95 -6.15
C SER A 490 -2.35 8.32 -5.67
N ARG A 491 -1.43 9.26 -5.43
CA ARG A 491 -1.79 10.64 -5.04
C ARG A 491 -2.75 11.30 -6.04
N THR A 492 -2.54 11.06 -7.34
CA THR A 492 -3.34 11.64 -8.42
C THR A 492 -4.76 11.12 -8.34
N GLU A 493 -4.93 9.84 -8.03
CA GLU A 493 -6.25 9.24 -7.89
C GLU A 493 -7.02 9.83 -6.71
N ILE A 494 -6.34 10.00 -5.58
CA ILE A 494 -6.91 10.64 -4.39
C ILE A 494 -7.32 12.07 -4.71
N VAL A 495 -6.45 12.86 -5.33
CA VAL A 495 -6.76 14.25 -5.70
C VAL A 495 -7.95 14.32 -6.64
N MET A 496 -8.02 13.48 -7.68
CA MET A 496 -9.14 13.47 -8.62
C MET A 496 -10.49 13.15 -7.94
N ARG A 497 -10.49 12.18 -7.01
CA ARG A 497 -11.68 11.85 -6.22
C ARG A 497 -12.08 12.99 -5.27
N LEU A 498 -11.12 13.65 -4.62
CA LEU A 498 -11.38 14.85 -3.80
C LEU A 498 -12.02 15.97 -4.64
N LEU A 499 -11.45 16.27 -5.81
CA LEU A 499 -11.96 17.30 -6.71
C LEU A 499 -13.37 16.97 -7.22
N SER A 500 -13.61 15.73 -7.63
CA SER A 500 -14.94 15.23 -8.03
C SER A 500 -15.97 15.45 -6.92
N ALA A 501 -15.61 15.06 -5.70
CA ALA A 501 -16.50 15.09 -4.55
C ALA A 501 -16.84 16.51 -4.08
N GLU A 502 -15.88 17.45 -4.17
CA GLU A 502 -16.07 18.87 -3.82
C GLU A 502 -16.76 19.68 -4.93
N ALA A 503 -16.33 19.53 -6.17
CA ALA A 503 -16.88 20.28 -7.29
C ALA A 503 -18.23 19.73 -7.78
N LYS A 504 -18.64 18.55 -7.29
CA LYS A 504 -19.85 17.82 -7.72
C LYS A 504 -19.82 17.53 -9.22
N ILE A 505 -18.67 17.12 -9.71
CA ILE A 505 -18.44 16.76 -11.11
C ILE A 505 -18.25 15.25 -11.12
N LYS A 506 -18.81 14.54 -12.10
CA LYS A 506 -18.66 13.09 -12.17
C LYS A 506 -17.18 12.75 -12.34
N LEU A 507 -16.70 11.77 -11.57
CA LEU A 507 -15.31 11.33 -11.65
C LEU A 507 -14.97 10.86 -13.08
N GLY A 508 -15.91 10.20 -13.75
CA GLY A 508 -15.78 9.80 -15.16
C GLY A 508 -15.60 10.97 -16.12
N ASP A 509 -16.33 12.07 -15.91
CA ASP A 509 -16.23 13.28 -16.76
C ASP A 509 -14.88 13.98 -16.55
N MET A 510 -14.39 14.02 -15.30
CA MET A 510 -13.06 14.57 -14.98
C MET A 510 -11.92 13.72 -15.56
N ARG A 511 -12.02 12.38 -15.48
CA ARG A 511 -11.00 11.45 -16.02
C ARG A 511 -10.97 11.41 -17.55
N SER A 512 -12.15 11.48 -18.18
CA SER A 512 -12.27 11.46 -19.64
C SER A 512 -12.04 12.83 -20.30
N GLY A 513 -11.88 13.89 -19.51
CA GLY A 513 -11.70 15.26 -20.02
C GLY A 513 -12.96 15.85 -20.68
N LYS A 514 -14.13 15.21 -20.53
CA LYS A 514 -15.42 15.65 -21.09
C LYS A 514 -16.11 16.71 -20.23
N MET A 515 -15.33 17.54 -19.55
CA MET A 515 -15.84 18.58 -18.65
C MET A 515 -16.46 19.72 -19.45
N THR A 516 -17.68 20.09 -19.11
CA THR A 516 -18.34 21.27 -19.69
C THR A 516 -17.70 22.56 -19.18
N ASP A 517 -17.91 23.68 -19.86
CA ASP A 517 -17.42 25.00 -19.39
C ASP A 517 -17.97 25.34 -17.99
N ASP A 518 -19.17 24.87 -17.65
CA ASP A 518 -19.75 25.01 -16.31
C ASP A 518 -19.03 24.13 -15.27
N ASP A 519 -18.66 22.89 -15.64
CA ASP A 519 -17.85 22.02 -14.77
C ASP A 519 -16.47 22.63 -14.50
N TRP A 520 -15.81 23.17 -15.53
CA TRP A 520 -14.55 23.91 -15.37
C TRP A 520 -14.70 25.12 -14.44
N THR A 521 -15.81 25.85 -14.57
CA THR A 521 -16.14 26.98 -13.70
C THR A 521 -16.37 26.54 -12.25
N ARG A 522 -17.08 25.44 -12.03
CA ARG A 522 -17.31 24.86 -10.69
C ARG A 522 -16.01 24.36 -10.06
N LEU A 523 -15.16 23.69 -10.83
CA LEU A 523 -13.85 23.23 -10.38
C LEU A 523 -12.98 24.42 -9.98
N ALA A 524 -12.83 25.42 -10.86
CA ALA A 524 -12.01 26.61 -10.59
C ALA A 524 -12.43 27.36 -9.32
N ARG A 525 -13.74 27.43 -9.03
CA ARG A 525 -14.27 28.04 -7.79
C ARG A 525 -13.84 27.29 -6.52
N ARG A 526 -13.72 25.96 -6.59
CA ARG A 526 -13.33 25.11 -5.44
C ARG A 526 -11.83 24.88 -5.34
N MET A 527 -11.08 25.07 -6.42
CA MET A 527 -9.62 24.89 -6.43
C MET A 527 -8.90 25.75 -5.38
N SER A 528 -9.36 26.98 -5.13
CA SER A 528 -8.75 27.84 -4.10
C SER A 528 -8.90 27.24 -2.70
N GLU A 529 -10.11 26.80 -2.34
CA GLU A 529 -10.40 26.19 -1.03
C GLU A 529 -9.62 24.87 -0.84
N ILE A 530 -9.52 24.06 -1.90
CA ILE A 530 -8.81 22.78 -1.85
C ILE A 530 -7.30 22.96 -1.78
N SER A 531 -6.75 23.95 -2.50
CA SER A 531 -5.31 24.24 -2.49
C SER A 531 -4.82 24.84 -1.18
N GLU A 532 -5.68 25.54 -0.43
CA GLU A 532 -5.33 26.13 0.87
C GLU A 532 -5.58 25.15 2.03
N ALA A 533 -6.30 24.06 1.80
CA ALA A 533 -6.63 23.07 2.83
C ALA A 533 -5.35 22.34 3.33
N PRO A 534 -5.18 22.17 4.65
CA PRO A 534 -4.02 21.47 5.21
C PRO A 534 -4.14 19.93 5.11
N LEU A 535 -4.31 19.42 3.90
CA LEU A 535 -4.46 17.99 3.59
C LEU A 535 -3.16 17.46 2.97
N PHE A 536 -2.58 16.41 3.58
CA PHE A 536 -1.34 15.78 3.15
C PHE A 536 -1.61 14.36 2.61
N VAL A 537 -0.96 13.99 1.51
CA VAL A 537 -1.09 12.66 0.89
C VAL A 537 0.29 12.03 0.78
N ASP A 538 0.39 10.77 1.18
CA ASP A 538 1.58 9.94 1.01
C ASP A 538 1.20 8.64 0.33
N ASP A 539 1.68 8.45 -0.91
CA ASP A 539 1.45 7.28 -1.76
C ASP A 539 2.73 6.44 -1.94
N SER A 540 3.70 6.56 -1.02
CA SER A 540 4.95 5.81 -1.11
C SER A 540 4.66 4.30 -1.06
N PRO A 541 5.21 3.48 -1.97
CA PRO A 541 5.02 2.04 -1.93
C PRO A 541 5.73 1.42 -0.72
N ASN A 542 5.19 0.31 -0.20
CA ASN A 542 5.81 -0.49 0.88
C ASN A 542 6.12 0.27 2.19
N LEU A 543 5.27 1.21 2.59
CA LEU A 543 5.47 1.96 3.84
C LEU A 543 5.42 1.05 5.07
N THR A 544 6.46 1.14 5.89
CA THR A 544 6.50 0.49 7.21
C THR A 544 5.79 1.34 8.27
N MET A 545 5.32 0.72 9.36
CA MET A 545 4.70 1.45 10.47
C MET A 545 5.64 2.48 11.11
N MET A 546 6.95 2.18 11.11
CA MET A 546 7.98 3.08 11.61
C MET A 546 8.05 4.38 10.80
N GLU A 547 7.98 4.27 9.48
CA GLU A 547 7.97 5.42 8.58
C GLU A 547 6.68 6.23 8.71
N ILE A 548 5.52 5.56 8.79
CA ILE A 548 4.23 6.21 9.05
C ILE A 548 4.29 7.01 10.35
N ARG A 549 4.76 6.40 11.44
CA ARG A 549 4.93 7.05 12.75
C ARG A 549 5.87 8.25 12.67
N ALA A 550 7.02 8.12 12.03
CA ALA A 550 8.00 9.21 11.91
C ALA A 550 7.43 10.40 11.11
N LYS A 551 6.76 10.13 9.98
CA LYS A 551 6.13 11.16 9.14
C LYS A 551 4.97 11.83 9.88
N ALA A 552 4.12 11.07 10.55
CA ALA A 552 3.01 11.60 11.34
C ALA A 552 3.48 12.48 12.52
N ARG A 553 4.51 12.06 13.27
CA ARG A 553 5.14 12.88 14.33
C ARG A 553 5.62 14.23 13.81
N ARG A 554 6.31 14.22 12.66
CA ARG A 554 6.82 15.46 12.05
C ARG A 554 5.70 16.40 11.62
N LEU A 555 4.64 15.85 11.00
CA LEU A 555 3.46 16.62 10.62
C LEU A 555 2.72 17.19 11.85
N LYS A 556 2.63 16.42 12.95
CA LYS A 556 2.08 16.90 14.22
C LYS A 556 2.86 18.10 14.75
N GLN A 557 4.20 18.01 14.78
CA GLN A 557 5.06 19.06 15.30
C GLN A 557 5.03 20.34 14.44
N ARG A 558 4.97 20.22 13.12
CA ARG A 558 5.02 21.36 12.19
C ARG A 558 3.67 22.03 11.96
N ASN A 559 2.62 21.22 11.79
CA ASN A 559 1.33 21.69 11.30
C ASN A 559 0.21 21.47 12.31
N GLY A 560 0.42 20.74 13.41
CA GLY A 560 -0.62 20.48 14.40
C GLY A 560 -1.65 19.44 13.95
N LEU A 561 -1.17 18.34 13.33
CA LEU A 561 -1.98 17.21 12.84
C LEU A 561 -3.17 16.84 13.75
N LYS A 562 -4.34 16.66 13.13
CA LYS A 562 -5.62 16.36 13.79
C LYS A 562 -6.25 15.05 13.33
N LEU A 563 -5.94 14.53 12.15
CA LEU A 563 -6.49 13.26 11.65
C LEU A 563 -5.44 12.49 10.85
N ILE A 564 -5.36 11.18 11.07
CA ILE A 564 -4.52 10.27 10.29
C ILE A 564 -5.43 9.22 9.66
N VAL A 565 -5.28 8.97 8.36
CA VAL A 565 -5.94 7.89 7.63
C VAL A 565 -4.88 6.93 7.07
N VAL A 566 -5.10 5.63 7.20
CA VAL A 566 -4.25 4.57 6.62
C VAL A 566 -5.11 3.66 5.75
N ASP A 567 -4.78 3.56 4.46
CA ASP A 567 -5.60 2.87 3.44
C ASP A 567 -4.74 1.93 2.56
N TYR A 568 -4.82 0.59 2.63
CA TYR A 568 -5.51 -0.24 3.62
C TYR A 568 -4.52 -1.09 4.42
N LEU A 569 -4.88 -1.38 5.67
CA LEU A 569 -4.00 -1.96 6.69
C LEU A 569 -3.38 -3.30 6.25
N GLN A 570 -4.09 -4.08 5.43
CA GLN A 570 -3.62 -5.38 4.92
C GLN A 570 -2.56 -5.33 3.81
N LEU A 571 -2.14 -4.16 3.30
CA LEU A 571 -0.96 -4.05 2.42
C LEU A 571 0.33 -3.74 3.19
N MET A 572 0.23 -3.49 4.49
CA MET A 572 1.41 -3.23 5.30
C MET A 572 2.24 -4.51 5.49
N SER A 573 3.56 -4.34 5.43
CA SER A 573 4.54 -5.37 5.74
C SER A 573 5.42 -4.91 6.90
N SER A 574 5.66 -5.82 7.84
CA SER A 574 6.43 -5.57 9.05
C SER A 574 7.93 -5.63 8.80
N GLY A 575 8.36 -6.07 7.61
CA GLY A 575 9.77 -6.28 7.25
C GLY A 575 10.44 -7.43 8.02
N LYS A 576 9.73 -8.09 8.95
CA LYS A 576 10.20 -9.22 9.75
C LYS A 576 9.56 -10.51 9.25
N LYS A 577 10.29 -11.63 9.31
CA LYS A 577 9.68 -12.96 9.10
C LYS A 577 8.80 -13.29 10.30
N VAL A 578 7.48 -13.23 10.11
CA VAL A 578 6.48 -13.61 11.12
C VAL A 578 5.91 -14.98 10.75
N GLU A 579 5.59 -15.82 11.74
CA GLU A 579 5.08 -17.18 11.51
C GLU A 579 3.64 -17.20 10.96
N SER A 580 2.85 -16.16 11.24
CA SER A 580 1.45 -16.05 10.83
C SER A 580 1.07 -14.60 10.53
N ARG A 581 0.34 -14.40 9.42
CA ARG A 581 -0.21 -13.09 9.03
C ARG A 581 -1.12 -12.49 10.10
N GLN A 582 -1.82 -13.32 10.87
CA GLN A 582 -2.66 -12.87 11.99
C GLN A 582 -1.85 -12.16 13.08
N GLN A 583 -0.63 -12.64 13.33
CA GLN A 583 0.27 -12.02 14.31
C GLN A 583 0.78 -10.68 13.81
N GLU A 584 1.09 -10.60 12.51
CA GLU A 584 1.52 -9.36 11.86
C GLU A 584 0.43 -8.27 11.89
N VAL A 585 -0.82 -8.63 11.55
CA VAL A 585 -1.98 -7.73 11.64
C VAL A 585 -2.25 -7.31 13.09
N SER A 586 -2.05 -8.21 14.05
CA SER A 586 -2.17 -7.89 15.47
C SER A 586 -1.12 -6.90 15.96
N ASP A 587 0.12 -7.03 15.48
CA ASP A 587 1.18 -6.08 15.78
C ASP A 587 0.89 -4.71 15.17
N PHE A 588 0.38 -4.65 13.93
CA PHE A 588 -0.06 -3.38 13.31
C PHE A 588 -1.21 -2.73 14.06
N SER A 589 -2.23 -3.50 14.45
CA SER A 589 -3.34 -3.04 15.26
C SER A 589 -2.87 -2.30 16.51
N ARG A 590 -2.01 -2.97 17.29
CA ARG A 590 -1.45 -2.42 18.52
C ARG A 590 -0.61 -1.16 18.24
N GLN A 591 0.21 -1.18 17.19
CA GLN A 591 1.05 -0.03 16.86
C GLN A 591 0.23 1.19 16.41
N LEU A 592 -0.87 1.00 15.67
CA LEU A 592 -1.79 2.09 15.31
C LEU A 592 -2.50 2.67 16.53
N LYS A 593 -2.92 1.82 17.47
CA LYS A 593 -3.51 2.29 18.73
C LYS A 593 -2.51 3.09 19.56
N LEU A 594 -1.27 2.64 19.64
CA LEU A 594 -0.20 3.39 20.31
C LEU A 594 0.09 4.71 19.60
N LEU A 595 0.13 4.73 18.26
CA LEU A 595 0.31 5.94 17.46
C LEU A 595 -0.80 6.97 17.74
N ALA A 596 -2.06 6.52 17.79
CA ALA A 596 -3.21 7.39 18.07
C ALA A 596 -3.06 8.08 19.44
N LYS A 597 -2.74 7.30 20.48
CA LYS A 597 -2.52 7.81 21.84
C LYS A 597 -1.33 8.75 21.92
N GLU A 598 -0.21 8.36 21.33
CA GLU A 598 1.04 9.11 21.39
C GLU A 598 0.95 10.47 20.70
N LEU A 599 0.27 10.54 19.55
CA LEU A 599 0.11 11.79 18.80
C LEU A 599 -1.12 12.60 19.23
N GLU A 600 -1.93 12.08 20.15
CA GLU A 600 -3.23 12.63 20.52
C GLU A 600 -4.03 13.00 19.25
N CYS A 601 -4.16 12.04 18.34
CA CYS A 601 -4.91 12.19 17.09
C CYS A 601 -5.81 10.97 16.87
N PRO A 602 -7.04 11.14 16.37
CA PRO A 602 -7.78 10.03 15.78
C PRO A 602 -7.02 9.42 14.60
N VAL A 603 -6.89 8.09 14.61
CA VAL A 603 -6.32 7.29 13.53
C VAL A 603 -7.42 6.43 12.92
N VAL A 604 -7.72 6.65 11.65
CA VAL A 604 -8.69 5.88 10.87
C VAL A 604 -7.94 4.85 10.04
N ALA A 605 -8.16 3.57 10.32
CA ALA A 605 -7.64 2.47 9.54
C ALA A 605 -8.73 1.89 8.65
N VAL A 606 -8.49 1.89 7.33
CA VAL A 606 -9.36 1.18 6.38
C VAL A 606 -8.98 -0.28 6.38
N CYS A 607 -9.98 -1.15 6.55
CA CYS A 607 -9.79 -2.59 6.45
C CYS A 607 -10.87 -3.21 5.56
N GLN A 608 -10.52 -4.32 4.93
CA GLN A 608 -11.47 -5.18 4.25
C GLN A 608 -12.16 -6.14 5.22
N LEU A 609 -13.43 -6.45 4.96
CA LEU A 609 -14.22 -7.43 5.71
C LEU A 609 -14.09 -8.83 5.12
N ASN A 610 -14.18 -9.86 5.97
CA ASN A 610 -14.37 -11.23 5.48
C ASN A 610 -15.79 -11.46 4.99
N ARG A 611 -15.97 -12.58 4.29
CA ARG A 611 -17.24 -13.00 3.66
C ARG A 611 -18.27 -13.62 4.61
N GLY A 612 -18.01 -13.61 5.92
CA GLY A 612 -18.95 -14.04 6.97
C GLY A 612 -20.35 -13.39 6.93
N PRO A 613 -20.52 -12.13 6.48
CA PRO A 613 -21.84 -11.54 6.27
C PRO A 613 -22.65 -12.24 5.17
N GLU A 614 -22.01 -12.75 4.11
CA GLU A 614 -22.70 -13.20 2.89
C GLU A 614 -23.48 -14.49 3.09
N GLN A 615 -23.04 -15.32 4.04
CA GLN A 615 -23.72 -16.56 4.40
C GLN A 615 -24.93 -16.33 5.31
N ARG A 616 -25.15 -15.10 5.78
CA ARG A 616 -26.26 -14.73 6.66
C ARG A 616 -27.44 -14.18 5.86
N THR A 617 -28.64 -14.44 6.36
CA THR A 617 -29.89 -14.02 5.72
C THR A 617 -29.99 -12.50 5.58
N ASP A 618 -29.43 -11.74 6.52
CA ASP A 618 -29.48 -10.27 6.52
C ASP A 618 -28.33 -9.61 5.75
N LYS A 619 -27.28 -10.36 5.42
CA LYS A 619 -26.08 -9.92 4.69
C LYS A 619 -25.42 -8.64 5.23
N LYS A 620 -25.72 -8.28 6.48
CA LYS A 620 -25.21 -7.09 7.16
C LYS A 620 -23.87 -7.40 7.81
N PRO A 621 -22.84 -6.58 7.60
CA PRO A 621 -21.57 -6.77 8.27
C PRO A 621 -21.72 -6.54 9.78
N MET A 622 -20.97 -7.32 10.53
CA MET A 622 -20.84 -7.33 11.98
C MET A 622 -19.36 -7.24 12.34
N VAL A 623 -19.06 -6.81 13.57
CA VAL A 623 -17.67 -6.66 14.03
C VAL A 623 -16.90 -7.99 13.98
N SER A 624 -17.60 -9.12 14.20
CA SER A 624 -17.05 -10.46 14.10
C SER A 624 -16.54 -10.84 12.70
N ASP A 625 -16.96 -10.12 11.65
CA ASP A 625 -16.49 -10.38 10.29
C ASP A 625 -15.10 -9.81 10.00
N LEU A 626 -14.47 -9.14 10.96
CA LEU A 626 -13.06 -8.76 10.92
C LEU A 626 -12.09 -9.95 11.20
N ARG A 627 -12.58 -11.20 11.18
CA ARG A 627 -11.81 -12.44 11.46
C ARG A 627 -10.45 -12.50 10.72
N GLU A 628 -9.47 -13.18 11.31
CA GLU A 628 -8.01 -12.93 11.10
C GLU A 628 -7.45 -11.70 11.84
N SER A 629 -8.34 -10.84 12.37
CA SER A 629 -7.97 -9.60 13.08
C SER A 629 -8.71 -9.40 14.40
N GLY A 630 -8.82 -10.43 15.25
CA GLY A 630 -9.45 -10.30 16.58
C GLY A 630 -8.81 -9.22 17.48
N SER A 631 -7.53 -8.93 17.24
CA SER A 631 -6.78 -7.82 17.81
C SER A 631 -7.27 -6.44 17.34
N LEU A 632 -7.58 -6.28 16.04
CA LEU A 632 -8.16 -5.05 15.49
C LEU A 632 -9.49 -4.72 16.17
N GLU A 633 -10.36 -5.72 16.37
CA GLU A 633 -11.59 -5.53 17.12
C GLU A 633 -11.31 -5.08 18.56
N GLN A 634 -10.35 -5.70 19.25
CA GLN A 634 -10.07 -5.38 20.65
C GLN A 634 -9.47 -3.99 20.81
N ASP A 635 -8.49 -3.61 19.99
CA ASP A 635 -7.73 -2.38 20.11
C ASP A 635 -8.51 -1.14 19.66
N ALA A 636 -9.42 -1.29 18.69
CA ALA A 636 -10.23 -0.20 18.19
C ALA A 636 -11.17 0.36 19.28
N ASP A 637 -11.29 1.68 19.33
CA ASP A 637 -12.30 2.36 20.16
C ASP A 637 -13.64 2.46 19.43
N MET A 638 -13.59 2.50 18.10
CA MET A 638 -14.74 2.63 17.23
C MET A 638 -14.59 1.74 15.99
N VAL A 639 -15.65 1.03 15.60
CA VAL A 639 -15.70 0.23 14.37
C VAL A 639 -16.93 0.64 13.58
N ILE A 640 -16.71 1.15 12.37
CA ILE A 640 -17.72 1.56 11.41
C ILE A 640 -17.70 0.57 10.25
N LEU A 641 -18.83 -0.07 9.99
CA LEU A 641 -18.99 -1.07 8.94
C LEU A 641 -19.90 -0.48 7.86
N LEU A 642 -19.41 -0.44 6.62
CA LEU A 642 -20.17 0.03 5.49
C LEU A 642 -21.00 -1.12 4.91
N HIS A 643 -22.31 -0.95 4.89
CA HIS A 643 -23.24 -1.84 4.22
C HIS A 643 -23.96 -1.12 3.11
N ARG A 644 -24.01 -1.76 1.94
CA ARG A 644 -24.70 -1.26 0.76
C ARG A 644 -25.66 -2.35 0.30
N PRO A 645 -26.97 -2.19 0.55
CA PRO A 645 -27.97 -3.16 0.10
C PRO A 645 -27.97 -3.30 -1.43
N ASP A 646 -27.89 -2.17 -2.13
CA ASP A 646 -27.84 -2.06 -3.59
C ASP A 646 -26.62 -2.73 -4.24
N ALA A 647 -25.51 -2.83 -3.49
CA ALA A 647 -24.34 -3.56 -3.93
C ALA A 647 -24.57 -5.07 -3.93
N ILE A 648 -25.51 -5.57 -3.12
CA ILE A 648 -25.87 -6.99 -3.07
C ILE A 648 -27.00 -7.28 -4.04
N GLU A 649 -28.07 -6.50 -3.96
CA GLU A 649 -29.32 -6.69 -4.69
C GLU A 649 -29.63 -5.40 -5.44
N ARG A 650 -29.47 -5.42 -6.76
CA ARG A 650 -29.56 -4.23 -7.61
C ARG A 650 -30.94 -3.57 -7.60
N ASP A 651 -31.99 -4.37 -7.42
CA ASP A 651 -33.38 -3.92 -7.34
C ASP A 651 -33.84 -3.66 -5.90
N ASP A 652 -32.90 -3.59 -4.95
CA ASP A 652 -33.22 -3.21 -3.58
C ASP A 652 -33.91 -1.82 -3.60
N PRO A 653 -35.07 -1.67 -2.96
CA PRO A 653 -35.81 -0.42 -2.93
C PRO A 653 -35.01 0.75 -2.32
N ARG A 654 -33.90 0.46 -1.62
CA ARG A 654 -32.95 1.41 -1.05
C ARG A 654 -31.76 1.72 -1.97
N GLY A 655 -31.94 1.55 -3.28
CA GLY A 655 -30.94 1.92 -4.30
C GLY A 655 -30.48 3.38 -4.14
N GLY A 656 -29.17 3.57 -3.98
CA GLY A 656 -28.58 4.89 -3.67
C GLY A 656 -28.39 5.19 -2.18
N GLU A 657 -28.83 4.32 -1.28
CA GLU A 657 -28.57 4.40 0.16
C GLU A 657 -27.41 3.50 0.58
N ALA A 658 -26.72 3.87 1.65
CA ALA A 658 -25.74 3.05 2.33
C ALA A 658 -25.94 3.18 3.85
N ASP A 659 -25.67 2.11 4.58
CA ASP A 659 -25.72 2.08 6.02
C ASP A 659 -24.29 2.15 6.58
N LEU A 660 -24.03 3.17 7.39
CA LEU A 660 -22.87 3.27 8.26
C LEU A 660 -23.24 2.62 9.59
N ILE A 661 -22.85 1.36 9.76
CA ILE A 661 -23.13 0.58 10.96
C ILE A 661 -22.00 0.82 11.96
N LEU A 662 -22.28 1.59 13.00
CA LEU A 662 -21.39 1.76 14.15
C LEU A 662 -21.45 0.48 15.00
N GLY A 663 -20.72 -0.55 14.57
CA GLY A 663 -20.71 -1.89 15.18
C GLY A 663 -20.05 -1.93 16.55
N LYS A 664 -19.12 -1.00 16.82
CA LYS A 664 -18.48 -0.82 18.12
C LYS A 664 -18.28 0.67 18.41
N HIS A 665 -18.60 1.08 19.63
CA HIS A 665 -18.28 2.41 20.15
C HIS A 665 -17.99 2.30 21.65
N ARG A 666 -16.74 2.53 22.08
CA ARG A 666 -16.36 2.45 23.50
C ARG A 666 -16.96 3.56 24.37
N ASN A 667 -17.24 4.73 23.77
CA ASN A 667 -17.59 5.96 24.49
C ASN A 667 -19.07 6.34 24.34
N GLY A 668 -19.91 5.49 23.72
CA GLY A 668 -21.31 5.82 23.47
C GLY A 668 -22.08 4.66 22.85
N PRO A 669 -23.33 4.89 22.41
CA PRO A 669 -24.18 3.84 21.85
C PRO A 669 -23.69 3.41 20.47
N THR A 670 -24.01 2.17 20.09
CA THR A 670 -23.97 1.70 18.71
C THR A 670 -25.21 2.19 17.97
N ALA A 671 -25.08 2.40 16.65
CA ALA A 671 -26.16 2.89 15.82
C ALA A 671 -25.96 2.45 14.37
N THR A 672 -27.02 2.54 13.57
CA THR A 672 -26.91 2.43 12.11
C THR A 672 -27.42 3.72 11.53
N ILE A 673 -26.56 4.41 10.79
CA ILE A 673 -26.85 5.70 10.18
C ILE A 673 -27.00 5.48 8.69
N THR A 674 -28.13 5.89 8.13
CA THR A 674 -28.37 5.77 6.69
C THR A 674 -27.91 7.04 5.99
N VAL A 675 -27.05 6.89 4.99
CA VAL A 675 -26.50 7.97 4.16
C VAL A 675 -26.83 7.70 2.70
N ALA A 676 -26.91 8.74 1.88
CA ALA A 676 -26.98 8.56 0.44
C ALA A 676 -25.55 8.38 -0.12
N HIS A 677 -25.34 7.37 -0.96
CA HIS A 677 -24.08 7.18 -1.65
C HIS A 677 -24.16 7.78 -3.06
N GLN A 678 -23.23 8.67 -3.39
CA GLN A 678 -23.09 9.29 -4.71
C GLN A 678 -21.72 8.92 -5.27
N LEU A 679 -21.51 7.62 -5.48
CA LEU A 679 -20.20 7.07 -5.85
C LEU A 679 -19.69 7.57 -7.20
N HIS A 680 -20.58 7.96 -8.10
CA HIS A 680 -20.22 8.63 -9.36
C HIS A 680 -19.56 10.01 -9.14
N LEU A 681 -19.75 10.61 -7.97
CA LEU A 681 -19.06 11.81 -7.49
C LEU A 681 -17.98 11.49 -6.43
N SER A 682 -17.73 10.21 -6.14
CA SER A 682 -16.80 9.75 -5.10
C SER A 682 -17.10 10.26 -3.69
N ARG A 683 -18.37 10.24 -3.28
CA ARG A 683 -18.78 10.71 -1.95
C ARG A 683 -20.01 10.01 -1.39
N PHE A 684 -20.14 10.07 -0.08
CA PHE A 684 -21.38 9.86 0.67
C PHE A 684 -21.89 11.20 1.19
N VAL A 685 -23.21 11.32 1.37
CA VAL A 685 -23.86 12.54 1.88
C VAL A 685 -24.97 12.16 2.86
N ASP A 686 -25.24 13.04 3.82
CA ASP A 686 -26.39 12.87 4.71
C ASP A 686 -27.70 12.78 3.92
N MET A 687 -28.63 11.97 4.43
CA MET A 687 -30.00 11.95 3.92
C MET A 687 -30.65 13.32 4.17
N ALA A 688 -31.46 13.78 3.21
CA ALA A 688 -32.21 15.01 3.40
C ALA A 688 -33.21 14.80 4.57
N ARG A 689 -33.03 15.54 5.66
CA ARG A 689 -34.03 15.60 6.75
C ARG A 689 -35.32 16.19 6.15
N GLY A 690 -36.38 15.39 6.12
CA GLY A 690 -37.73 15.80 5.70
C GLY A 690 -38.39 16.76 6.67
#